data_AF-A0A226MTQ8-F1
#
_entry.id   AF-A0A226MTQ8-F1
#
_cell.length_a   1.000
_cell.length_b   1.000
_cell.length_c   1.000
_cell.angle_alpha   90.00
_cell.angle_beta   90.00
_cell.angle_gamma   90.00
#
_symmetry.space_group_name_H-M   'P 1'
#
loop_
_entity.id
_entity.type
_entity.pdbx_description
1 polymer ?
#
loop_
_entity_poly.entity_id
_entity_poly.type
_entity_poly.pdbx_seq_one_letter_code
_entity_poly.pdbx_strand_id
1 'polypeptide(L)'
;MASTAGFAAVFYSEPAVMGLLANVVSAFLLCLQNFATAHTGLRPQGAEDVLTGVHLVLIGGFVQLLAGFLAFRKYDHLGGAAFLTFSALWSSYGATRIISAAYPSLQNATLSSENASQLLPSTMTHLSTSQSAVAGLVAYISISFILSFCSATVNYIMPFIFGAIALALVFEAVALFGQWALIVSGVIELVIVLCGLYGAVALLLKGITQRYILPGFGHPLFNVLLLGSAQKSSSKAIGEEKKKNTKYAEPMALGNICDTVSPFIFAFYFFGYIKTFCVGAAWISIISSCQLLSSFYSYLRGDVYHTTKFGVHSLFWLVMCWEEFVLTTFFEPGKAQESRMGMFGGWFFLAVACMLFLMSTHKDTLEMLQNASFVILTSAFIHQIPVLGAYPFLGAACSLCTALSMYATFASLINSIGEKALIPVGKQAMSSSALQTTLMAAKICFTRSKNLPSGTKAEVPDALFYICNGLAAVSAIQGTLSDPSRQQLSIPSVLIPGTIVQLYVCRIQVQGGRRFGCVLPFCYTAFWGAWTWLHLAGHLLNIGAGNSEGFTAGAIAFLVLNAFLMILASSFNMLLLCMTLALELLTICFLLFTLENLPLPFEIVVLCILSTICFYGATASLANCMFGKDLMMMGPSLFTKNTEDPPPCICPKSYCTSGLRTIADLLNTGAVCGVPTDTVYALAASCRHPQAIEKVYRIKDRPQEKPICIFISNLDQLRAAAPPISPLLWEFMENVYPGGVGCIIKKGEWLKKLGVGEGYSRVGTQDSIMIRVPDLTVLVHLIDMTGPLAITSANPSGEVDSTHHDMVISRLGHKLEGVLCDGESDEVVASTVVNCTRIDERSHQSRSSLPPRSPDASPRPEQPNLGQIILKLESPFSVPSSTSQYRSEGSVEFGIRDPDAGKARARLGQLGGKQETMGDWES
;
A
#
# COMPACT_ATOMS: atom_id res chain seq x y z
N MET A 1 17.18 -12.40 14.27
CA MET A 1 18.25 -11.48 13.82
C MET A 1 17.82 -10.05 14.14
N ALA A 2 18.39 -9.39 15.15
CA ALA A 2 18.20 -7.96 15.39
C ALA A 2 19.60 -7.31 15.51
N SER A 3 20.23 -7.04 14.38
CA SER A 3 21.59 -6.52 14.32
C SER A 3 21.60 -5.00 14.10
N THR A 4 22.28 -4.29 15.01
CA THR A 4 23.20 -3.16 14.70
C THR A 4 22.69 -1.93 13.93
N ALA A 5 21.43 -1.51 14.07
CA ALA A 5 20.94 -0.24 13.49
C ALA A 5 20.53 0.81 14.54
N GLY A 6 21.37 1.10 15.54
CA GLY A 6 21.01 2.00 16.65
C GLY A 6 20.80 3.48 16.27
N PHE A 7 21.50 3.96 15.24
CA PHE A 7 21.40 5.34 14.76
C PHE A 7 20.50 5.45 13.51
N ALA A 8 20.68 4.54 12.55
CA ALA A 8 19.85 4.50 11.34
C ALA A 8 18.37 4.24 11.67
N ALA A 9 18.05 3.40 12.66
CA ALA A 9 16.65 3.15 13.05
C ALA A 9 15.95 4.38 13.64
N VAL A 10 16.67 5.39 14.12
CA VAL A 10 16.07 6.67 14.55
C VAL A 10 15.65 7.50 13.33
N PHE A 11 16.52 7.56 12.31
CA PHE A 11 16.23 8.19 11.02
C PHE A 11 15.03 7.54 10.31
N TYR A 12 14.96 6.19 10.36
CA TYR A 12 13.81 5.43 9.85
C TYR A 12 12.58 5.49 10.77
N SER A 13 12.74 5.89 12.04
CA SER A 13 11.62 5.97 12.99
C SER A 13 10.79 7.25 12.84
N GLU A 14 11.29 8.31 12.21
CA GLU A 14 10.48 9.48 11.87
C GLU A 14 10.55 9.77 10.36
N PRO A 15 9.59 9.26 9.56
CA PRO A 15 9.55 9.45 8.11
C PRO A 15 9.63 10.92 7.67
N ALA A 16 9.12 11.81 8.51
CA ALA A 16 9.18 13.25 8.28
C ALA A 16 10.61 13.79 8.23
N VAL A 17 11.56 13.23 8.99
CA VAL A 17 12.97 13.66 8.95
C VAL A 17 13.57 13.39 7.56
N MET A 18 13.31 12.21 6.98
CA MET A 18 13.78 11.88 5.64
C MET A 18 13.15 12.78 4.57
N GLY A 19 11.84 13.02 4.64
CA GLY A 19 11.16 13.91 3.70
C GLY A 19 11.64 15.36 3.79
N LEU A 20 11.90 15.85 5.00
CA LEU A 20 12.44 17.20 5.22
C LEU A 20 13.86 17.34 4.69
N LEU A 21 14.74 16.36 4.94
CA LEU A 21 16.10 16.40 4.44
C LEU A 21 16.19 16.28 2.91
N ALA A 22 15.31 15.49 2.30
CA ALA A 22 15.20 15.44 0.84
C ALA A 22 14.84 16.81 0.25
N ASN A 23 13.91 17.54 0.87
CA ASN A 23 13.61 18.93 0.50
C ASN A 23 14.80 19.86 0.72
N VAL A 24 15.53 19.73 1.84
CA VAL A 24 16.71 20.57 2.14
C VAL A 24 17.79 20.38 1.06
N VAL A 25 18.14 19.14 0.72
CA VAL A 25 19.17 18.88 -0.28
C VAL A 25 18.74 19.37 -1.66
N SER A 26 17.48 19.12 -2.04
CA SER A 26 16.95 19.55 -3.33
C SER A 26 16.92 21.08 -3.46
N ALA A 27 16.44 21.77 -2.43
CA ALA A 27 16.42 23.24 -2.40
C ALA A 27 17.84 23.83 -2.37
N PHE A 28 18.78 23.21 -1.67
CA PHE A 28 20.17 23.67 -1.65
C PHE A 28 20.84 23.59 -3.02
N LEU A 29 20.63 22.49 -3.76
CA LEU A 29 21.16 22.34 -5.12
C LEU A 29 20.62 23.42 -6.06
N LEU A 30 19.32 23.71 -5.99
CA LEU A 30 18.70 24.76 -6.81
C LEU A 30 19.15 26.15 -6.41
N CYS A 31 19.29 26.41 -5.10
CA CYS A 31 19.79 27.67 -4.57
C CYS A 31 21.18 28.00 -5.16
N LEU A 32 22.09 27.02 -5.15
CA LEU A 32 23.42 27.17 -5.73
C LEU A 32 23.37 27.46 -7.23
N GLN A 33 22.53 26.75 -7.98
CA GLN A 33 22.38 26.98 -9.42
C GLN A 33 21.77 28.36 -9.72
N ASN A 34 20.76 28.76 -8.96
CA ASN A 34 20.06 30.03 -9.14
C ASN A 34 21.00 31.21 -8.86
N PHE A 35 21.81 31.15 -7.80
CA PHE A 35 22.84 32.16 -7.54
C PHE A 35 23.99 32.13 -8.55
N ALA A 36 24.46 30.95 -8.98
CA ALA A 36 25.49 30.84 -10.00
C ALA A 36 25.01 31.44 -11.34
N THR A 37 23.78 31.13 -11.74
CA THR A 37 23.14 31.66 -12.96
C THR A 37 22.97 33.17 -12.88
N ALA A 38 22.53 33.69 -11.73
CA ALA A 38 22.37 35.13 -11.52
C ALA A 38 23.71 35.89 -11.53
N HIS A 39 24.78 35.29 -11.00
CA HIS A 39 26.10 35.92 -10.95
C HIS A 39 26.84 35.86 -12.30
N THR A 40 26.76 34.73 -13.00
CA THR A 40 27.51 34.53 -14.26
C THR A 40 26.73 34.98 -15.50
N GLY A 41 25.40 35.11 -15.39
CA GLY A 41 24.51 35.34 -16.53
C GLY A 41 24.39 34.14 -17.49
N LEU A 42 25.11 33.05 -17.22
CA LEU A 42 25.12 31.82 -18.00
C LEU A 42 24.28 30.77 -17.28
N ARG A 43 23.30 30.18 -17.97
CA ARG A 43 22.60 29.01 -17.45
C ARG A 43 23.53 27.79 -17.50
N PRO A 44 23.53 26.90 -16.49
CA PRO A 44 24.29 25.66 -16.55
C PRO A 44 23.88 24.86 -17.79
N GLN A 45 24.86 24.40 -18.57
CA GLN A 45 24.63 23.62 -19.80
C GLN A 45 25.38 22.29 -19.74
N GLY A 46 24.81 21.26 -20.38
CA GLY A 46 25.43 19.95 -20.49
C GLY A 46 25.49 19.19 -19.16
N ALA A 47 26.68 18.75 -18.76
CA ALA A 47 26.86 17.77 -17.68
C ALA A 47 26.39 18.27 -16.31
N GLU A 48 26.54 19.56 -16.01
CA GLU A 48 26.14 20.12 -14.70
C GLU A 48 24.62 20.10 -14.50
N ASP A 49 23.85 20.40 -15.55
CA ASP A 49 22.39 20.44 -15.48
C ASP A 49 21.79 19.02 -15.48
N VAL A 50 22.44 18.07 -16.17
CA VAL A 50 22.13 16.63 -16.06
C VAL A 50 22.41 16.12 -14.65
N LEU A 51 23.56 16.46 -14.08
CA LEU A 51 23.95 15.99 -12.75
C LEU A 51 22.96 16.49 -11.69
N THR A 52 22.59 17.78 -11.73
CA THR A 52 21.56 18.30 -10.83
C THR A 52 20.21 17.63 -11.05
N GLY A 53 19.81 17.42 -12.30
CA GLY A 53 18.59 16.69 -12.64
C GLY A 53 18.55 15.27 -12.05
N VAL A 54 19.66 14.54 -12.14
CA VAL A 54 19.80 13.20 -11.54
C VAL A 54 19.70 13.25 -10.01
N HIS A 55 20.36 14.21 -9.37
CA HIS A 55 20.27 14.37 -7.91
C HIS A 55 18.87 14.74 -7.45
N LEU A 56 18.14 15.57 -8.18
CA LEU A 56 16.75 15.90 -7.89
C LEU A 56 15.84 14.67 -7.98
N VAL A 57 16.04 13.81 -8.98
CA VAL A 57 15.27 12.57 -9.13
C VAL A 57 15.62 11.56 -8.02
N LEU A 58 16.90 11.38 -7.70
CA LEU A 58 17.32 10.39 -6.69
C LEU A 58 17.03 10.85 -5.26
N ILE A 59 17.40 12.08 -4.91
CA ILE A 59 17.27 12.59 -3.54
C ILE A 59 15.89 13.21 -3.35
N GLY A 60 15.53 14.22 -4.13
CA GLY A 60 14.22 14.87 -4.03
C GLY A 60 13.05 13.97 -4.45
N GLY A 61 13.27 13.07 -5.39
CA GLY A 61 12.29 12.09 -5.85
C GLY A 61 12.25 10.84 -4.96
N PHE A 62 13.22 9.94 -5.10
CA PHE A 62 13.16 8.59 -4.51
C PHE A 62 13.21 8.57 -2.97
N VAL A 63 14.08 9.36 -2.33
CA VAL A 63 14.12 9.41 -0.84
C VAL A 63 12.81 9.96 -0.29
N GLN A 64 12.24 10.98 -0.95
CA GLN A 64 10.99 11.59 -0.53
C GLN A 64 9.77 10.69 -0.80
N LEU A 65 9.81 9.88 -1.86
CA LEU A 65 8.85 8.82 -2.11
C LEU A 65 8.83 7.81 -0.97
N LEU A 66 10.01 7.36 -0.53
CA LEU A 66 10.17 6.44 0.59
C LEU A 66 9.63 7.04 1.90
N ALA A 67 9.93 8.32 2.16
CA ALA A 67 9.38 9.06 3.30
C ALA A 67 7.84 9.08 3.28
N GLY A 68 7.25 9.31 2.09
CA GLY A 68 5.80 9.28 1.89
C GLY A 68 5.16 7.93 2.21
N PHE A 69 5.75 6.82 1.74
CA PHE A 69 5.25 5.48 2.07
C PHE A 69 5.31 5.16 3.56
N LEU A 70 6.42 5.52 4.20
CA LEU A 70 6.58 5.29 5.64
C LEU A 70 5.63 6.16 6.46
N ALA A 71 5.34 7.39 6.03
CA ALA A 71 4.34 8.26 6.65
C ALA A 71 2.93 7.64 6.58
N PHE A 72 2.54 7.08 5.42
CA PHE A 72 1.26 6.38 5.29
C PHE A 72 1.14 5.12 6.15
N ARG A 73 2.25 4.39 6.37
CA ARG A 73 2.27 3.25 7.32
C ARG A 73 2.06 3.67 8.77
N LYS A 74 2.38 4.93 9.10
CA LYS A 74 2.17 5.52 10.44
C LYS A 74 0.85 6.30 10.57
N TYR A 75 -0.05 6.17 9.61
CA TYR A 75 -1.33 6.91 9.57
C TYR A 75 -1.17 8.44 9.51
N ASP A 76 -0.02 8.95 9.07
CA ASP A 76 0.17 10.37 8.78
C ASP A 76 -0.19 10.65 7.31
N HIS A 77 -1.48 10.92 7.08
CA HIS A 77 -2.04 11.13 5.75
C HIS A 77 -1.62 12.44 5.10
N LEU A 78 -1.51 13.51 5.89
CA LEU A 78 -1.08 14.82 5.40
C LEU A 78 0.41 14.80 5.03
N GLY A 79 1.26 14.27 5.92
CA GLY A 79 2.69 14.10 5.63
C GLY A 79 2.91 13.16 4.44
N GLY A 80 2.21 12.02 4.40
CA GLY A 80 2.26 11.08 3.28
C GLY A 80 1.89 11.72 1.94
N ALA A 81 0.73 12.38 1.86
CA ALA A 81 0.30 13.06 0.64
C ALA A 81 1.27 14.18 0.22
N ALA A 82 1.76 14.98 1.17
CA ALA A 82 2.72 16.04 0.90
C ALA A 82 4.05 15.49 0.34
N PHE A 83 4.65 14.49 1.00
CA PHE A 83 5.93 13.93 0.55
C PHE A 83 5.83 13.25 -0.80
N LEU A 84 4.78 12.49 -1.10
CA LEU A 84 4.61 11.95 -2.46
C LEU A 84 4.40 13.04 -3.52
N THR A 85 3.67 14.11 -3.17
CA THR A 85 3.48 15.25 -4.09
C THR A 85 4.80 15.93 -4.42
N PHE A 86 5.62 16.23 -3.40
CA PHE A 86 6.91 16.86 -3.59
C PHE A 86 7.93 15.91 -4.24
N SER A 87 7.84 14.60 -4.01
CA SER A 87 8.60 13.59 -4.75
C SER A 87 8.31 13.67 -6.25
N ALA A 88 7.02 13.76 -6.63
CA ALA A 88 6.63 13.94 -8.02
C ALA A 88 7.11 15.27 -8.59
N LEU A 89 7.03 16.36 -7.82
CA LEU A 89 7.54 17.69 -8.20
C LEU A 89 9.04 17.65 -8.51
N TRP A 90 9.87 17.17 -7.57
CA TRP A 90 11.32 17.13 -7.72
C TRP A 90 11.76 16.20 -8.85
N SER A 91 11.09 15.04 -8.99
CA SER A 91 11.34 14.12 -10.10
C SER A 91 11.01 14.76 -11.45
N SER A 92 9.88 15.49 -11.53
CA SER A 92 9.45 16.16 -12.76
C SER A 92 10.37 17.32 -13.13
N TYR A 93 10.76 18.13 -12.13
CA TYR A 93 11.72 19.23 -12.34
C TYR A 93 13.11 18.70 -12.73
N GLY A 94 13.58 17.62 -12.10
CA GLY A 94 14.82 16.94 -12.47
C GLY A 94 14.77 16.36 -13.89
N ALA A 95 13.65 15.74 -14.29
CA ALA A 95 13.45 15.27 -15.66
C ALA A 95 13.49 16.43 -16.68
N THR A 96 12.89 17.58 -16.37
CA THR A 96 12.98 18.78 -17.22
C THR A 96 14.43 19.22 -17.44
N ARG A 97 15.26 19.20 -16.39
CA ARG A 97 16.69 19.57 -16.49
C ARG A 97 17.47 18.60 -17.37
N ILE A 98 17.24 17.30 -17.21
CA ILE A 98 17.86 16.26 -18.06
C ILE A 98 17.46 16.43 -19.53
N ILE A 99 16.17 16.63 -19.80
CA ILE A 99 15.65 16.83 -21.17
C ILE A 99 16.21 18.13 -21.76
N SER A 100 16.25 19.21 -20.99
CA SER A 100 16.76 20.51 -21.45
C SER A 100 18.26 20.49 -21.75
N ALA A 101 19.03 19.69 -21.01
CA ALA A 101 20.45 19.51 -21.24
C ALA A 101 20.76 18.61 -22.45
N ALA A 102 19.90 17.63 -22.74
CA ALA A 102 20.06 16.72 -23.88
C ALA A 102 19.78 17.40 -25.23
N TYR A 103 18.92 18.42 -25.26
CA TYR A 103 18.52 19.14 -26.47
C TYR A 103 18.78 20.65 -26.33
N PRO A 104 20.04 21.11 -26.46
CA PRO A 104 20.35 22.53 -26.39
C PRO A 104 19.64 23.30 -27.51
N SER A 105 19.03 24.44 -27.16
CA SER A 105 18.45 25.37 -28.13
C SER A 105 19.55 25.83 -29.11
N LEU A 106 19.37 25.52 -30.40
CA LEU A 106 20.27 25.90 -31.49
C LEU A 106 20.19 27.41 -31.77
N GLN A 107 20.57 28.25 -30.81
CA GLN A 107 20.73 29.70 -31.01
C GLN A 107 22.20 30.11 -31.19
N ASN A 108 23.18 29.22 -30.90
CA ASN A 108 24.62 29.54 -30.99
C ASN A 108 25.46 28.54 -31.83
N ALA A 109 24.85 27.67 -32.64
CA ALA A 109 25.59 26.75 -33.51
C ALA A 109 25.56 27.20 -34.97
N THR A 110 26.10 28.38 -35.25
CA THR A 110 26.75 28.59 -36.53
C THR A 110 28.11 27.90 -36.46
N LEU A 111 28.27 26.84 -37.27
CA LEU A 111 29.51 26.17 -37.70
C LEU A 111 29.57 24.67 -37.34
N SER A 112 29.67 23.88 -38.41
CA SER A 112 30.16 22.50 -38.52
C SER A 112 29.35 21.38 -37.85
N SER A 113 28.44 20.77 -38.61
CA SER A 113 28.45 19.32 -38.87
C SER A 113 27.30 18.96 -39.82
N GLU A 114 27.61 18.71 -41.09
CA GLU A 114 26.65 18.24 -42.11
C GLU A 114 26.20 16.78 -41.90
N ASN A 115 26.73 16.06 -40.90
CA ASN A 115 26.46 14.62 -40.73
C ASN A 115 25.48 14.27 -39.59
N ALA A 116 24.96 15.25 -38.84
CA ALA A 116 24.00 14.99 -37.74
C ALA A 116 22.52 15.02 -38.18
N SER A 117 22.25 15.20 -39.48
CA SER A 117 20.91 15.40 -40.05
C SER A 117 20.16 14.11 -40.41
N GLN A 118 20.77 12.93 -40.26
CA GLN A 118 20.18 11.66 -40.74
C GLN A 118 19.50 10.78 -39.67
N LEU A 119 19.49 11.16 -38.40
CA LEU A 119 18.91 10.33 -37.31
C LEU A 119 17.84 11.03 -36.45
N LEU A 120 17.53 12.30 -36.69
CA LEU A 120 16.51 13.05 -35.96
C LEU A 120 15.63 13.85 -36.95
N PRO A 121 14.29 13.70 -36.89
CA PRO A 121 13.38 14.48 -37.73
C PRO A 121 13.61 15.99 -37.58
N SER A 122 13.58 16.72 -38.69
CA SER A 122 13.76 18.19 -38.77
C SER A 122 12.77 19.01 -37.94
N THR A 123 11.72 18.38 -37.41
CA THR A 123 10.73 18.94 -36.46
C THR A 123 11.23 19.07 -35.01
N MET A 124 12.35 18.43 -34.65
CA MET A 124 13.00 18.54 -33.32
C MET A 124 13.69 19.90 -33.05
N THR A 125 13.67 20.82 -34.02
CA THR A 125 14.48 22.05 -34.03
C THR A 125 13.91 23.22 -33.22
N HIS A 126 12.71 23.09 -32.63
CA HIS A 126 12.09 24.10 -31.78
C HIS A 126 11.47 23.52 -30.48
N LEU A 127 12.28 22.88 -29.63
CA LEU A 127 11.86 22.56 -28.27
C LEU A 127 11.89 23.82 -27.39
N SER A 128 10.73 24.46 -27.24
CA SER A 128 10.50 25.49 -26.21
C SER A 128 10.35 24.83 -24.82
N THR A 129 11.46 24.33 -24.27
CA THR A 129 11.49 23.63 -22.97
C THR A 129 11.03 24.53 -21.81
N SER A 130 11.31 25.83 -21.90
CA SER A 130 10.95 26.81 -20.87
C SER A 130 9.44 27.02 -20.73
N GLN A 131 8.70 27.09 -21.84
CA GLN A 131 7.24 27.32 -21.80
C GLN A 131 6.47 26.10 -21.31
N SER A 132 6.90 24.89 -21.69
CA SER A 132 6.25 23.65 -21.23
C SER A 132 6.45 23.39 -19.73
N ALA A 133 7.57 23.81 -19.16
CA ALA A 133 7.85 23.66 -17.74
C ALA A 133 6.93 24.54 -16.86
N VAL A 134 6.49 25.70 -17.37
CA VAL A 134 5.60 26.64 -16.63
C VAL A 134 4.28 25.99 -16.26
N ALA A 135 3.63 25.34 -17.21
CA ALA A 135 2.31 24.77 -16.99
C ALA A 135 2.31 23.78 -15.83
N GLY A 136 3.36 22.95 -15.77
CA GLY A 136 3.56 22.04 -14.66
C GLY A 136 3.87 22.77 -13.34
N LEU A 137 4.76 23.78 -13.35
CA LEU A 137 5.09 24.56 -12.15
C LEU A 137 3.85 25.20 -11.52
N VAL A 138 2.97 25.79 -12.34
CA VAL A 138 1.75 26.44 -11.87
C VAL A 138 0.81 25.45 -11.16
N ALA A 139 0.66 24.23 -11.68
CA ALA A 139 -0.12 23.18 -11.00
C ALA A 139 0.44 22.86 -9.62
N TYR A 140 1.76 22.69 -9.49
CA TYR A 140 2.39 22.41 -8.20
C TYR A 140 2.40 23.62 -7.26
N ILE A 141 2.42 24.86 -7.76
CA ILE A 141 2.23 26.06 -6.93
C ILE A 141 0.88 25.98 -6.23
N SER A 142 -0.19 25.68 -6.99
CA SER A 142 -1.54 25.56 -6.47
C SER A 142 -1.68 24.44 -5.42
N ILE A 143 -1.08 23.28 -5.66
CA ILE A 143 -1.11 22.16 -4.72
C ILE A 143 -0.26 22.46 -3.48
N SER A 144 0.93 23.04 -3.65
CA SER A 144 1.82 23.39 -2.53
C SER A 144 1.17 24.42 -1.61
N PHE A 145 0.40 25.36 -2.18
CA PHE A 145 -0.41 26.30 -1.40
C PHE A 145 -1.50 25.59 -0.58
N ILE A 146 -2.24 24.65 -1.18
CA ILE A 146 -3.23 23.82 -0.47
C ILE A 146 -2.58 23.02 0.67
N LEU A 147 -1.43 22.37 0.40
CA LEU A 147 -0.70 21.57 1.38
C LEU A 147 -0.15 22.44 2.52
N SER A 148 0.35 23.63 2.21
CA SER A 148 0.80 24.61 3.21
C SER A 148 -0.35 25.03 4.12
N PHE A 149 -1.51 25.38 3.54
CA PHE A 149 -2.70 25.75 4.31
C PHE A 149 -3.20 24.59 5.19
N CYS A 150 -3.33 23.39 4.63
CA CYS A 150 -3.75 22.20 5.39
C CYS A 150 -2.75 21.91 6.51
N SER A 151 -1.45 22.04 6.24
CA SER A 151 -0.42 21.88 7.25
C SER A 151 -0.50 22.91 8.37
N ALA A 152 -0.92 24.15 8.09
CA ALA A 152 -1.04 25.19 9.12
C ALA A 152 -2.06 24.84 10.21
N THR A 153 -3.03 23.97 9.88
CA THR A 153 -4.02 23.48 10.84
C THR A 153 -3.48 22.40 11.78
N VAL A 154 -2.32 21.79 11.47
CA VAL A 154 -1.78 20.60 12.17
C VAL A 154 -0.41 20.82 12.77
N ASN A 155 0.43 21.65 12.15
CA ASN A 155 1.86 21.73 12.43
C ASN A 155 2.37 23.16 12.26
N TYR A 156 3.28 23.61 13.13
CA TYR A 156 3.88 24.95 13.07
C TYR A 156 5.06 25.08 12.10
N ILE A 157 5.84 24.01 11.86
CA ILE A 157 7.07 24.08 11.05
C ILE A 157 6.77 23.84 9.57
N MET A 158 5.99 22.79 9.28
CA MET A 158 5.67 22.37 7.91
C MET A 158 5.02 23.44 7.01
N PRO A 159 4.15 24.36 7.49
CA PRO A 159 3.56 25.41 6.66
C PRO A 159 4.59 26.39 6.13
N PHE A 160 5.63 26.72 6.92
CA PHE A 160 6.72 27.58 6.45
C PHE A 160 7.52 26.91 5.35
N ILE A 161 7.75 25.61 5.46
CA ILE A 161 8.49 24.83 4.45
C ILE A 161 7.66 24.71 3.17
N PHE A 162 6.42 24.25 3.26
CA PHE A 162 5.55 24.09 2.10
C PHE A 162 5.18 25.44 1.46
N GLY A 163 5.00 26.48 2.27
CA GLY A 163 4.81 27.85 1.81
C GLY A 163 6.04 28.41 1.11
N ALA A 164 7.25 28.16 1.63
CA ALA A 164 8.49 28.56 0.98
C ALA A 164 8.71 27.79 -0.34
N ILE A 165 8.39 26.50 -0.40
CA ILE A 165 8.39 25.74 -1.68
C ILE A 165 7.42 26.38 -2.67
N ALA A 166 6.18 26.68 -2.26
CA ALA A 166 5.21 27.33 -3.14
C ALA A 166 5.73 28.68 -3.66
N LEU A 167 6.36 29.49 -2.80
CA LEU A 167 6.89 30.80 -3.18
C LEU A 167 8.12 30.68 -4.09
N ALA A 168 9.03 29.72 -3.84
CA ALA A 168 10.17 29.45 -4.71
C ALA A 168 9.70 29.07 -6.12
N LEU A 169 8.71 28.17 -6.22
CA LEU A 169 8.13 27.78 -7.52
C LEU A 169 7.50 28.97 -8.26
N VAL A 170 6.86 29.91 -7.55
CA VAL A 170 6.33 31.15 -8.15
C VAL A 170 7.46 31.98 -8.77
N PHE A 171 8.55 32.21 -8.04
CA PHE A 171 9.66 33.01 -8.55
C PHE A 171 10.47 32.30 -9.65
N GLU A 172 10.55 30.97 -9.62
CA GLU A 172 11.07 30.16 -10.74
C GLU A 172 10.20 30.32 -12.01
N ALA A 173 8.87 30.35 -11.87
CA ALA A 173 8.00 30.63 -13.02
C ALA A 173 8.18 32.07 -13.54
N VAL A 174 8.36 33.06 -12.65
CA VAL A 174 8.60 34.47 -13.00
C VAL A 174 10.00 34.68 -13.60
N ALA A 175 10.98 33.81 -13.29
CA ALA A 175 12.33 33.88 -13.82
C ALA A 175 12.43 33.79 -15.34
N LEU A 176 11.37 33.36 -16.01
CA LEU A 176 11.25 33.42 -17.46
C LEU A 176 11.16 34.84 -18.02
N PHE A 177 10.68 35.79 -17.21
CA PHE A 177 10.50 37.19 -17.58
C PHE A 177 11.59 38.10 -17.02
N GLY A 178 12.33 37.68 -15.98
CA GLY A 178 13.41 38.48 -15.42
C GLY A 178 14.36 37.70 -14.51
N GLN A 179 15.68 37.90 -14.71
CA GLN A 179 16.73 37.22 -13.94
C GLN A 179 16.72 37.55 -12.44
N TRP A 180 16.21 38.72 -12.04
CA TRP A 180 16.07 39.10 -10.63
C TRP A 180 15.21 38.10 -9.83
N ALA A 181 14.25 37.44 -10.49
CA ALA A 181 13.41 36.46 -9.85
C ALA A 181 14.17 35.18 -9.48
N LEU A 182 15.26 34.84 -10.19
CA LEU A 182 16.15 33.73 -9.79
C LEU A 182 16.86 34.03 -8.47
N ILE A 183 17.27 35.28 -8.25
CA ILE A 183 17.90 35.71 -6.99
C ILE A 183 16.89 35.57 -5.85
N VAL A 184 15.65 36.04 -6.06
CA VAL A 184 14.59 35.94 -5.05
C VAL A 184 14.25 34.47 -4.77
N SER A 185 14.15 33.63 -5.81
CA SER A 185 13.96 32.19 -5.65
C SER A 185 15.08 31.56 -4.82
N GLY A 186 16.35 31.85 -5.13
CA GLY A 186 17.50 31.34 -4.38
C GLY A 186 17.49 31.75 -2.90
N VAL A 187 17.05 32.96 -2.58
CA VAL A 187 16.87 33.40 -1.18
C VAL A 187 15.75 32.61 -0.48
N ILE A 188 14.64 32.35 -1.16
CA ILE A 188 13.54 31.55 -0.59
C ILE A 188 13.95 30.09 -0.43
N GLU A 189 14.71 29.54 -1.36
CA GLU A 189 15.28 28.18 -1.27
C GLU A 189 16.21 28.06 -0.05
N LEU A 190 16.96 29.10 0.28
CA LEU A 190 17.74 29.15 1.52
C LEU A 190 16.84 29.11 2.77
N VAL A 191 15.65 29.72 2.73
CA VAL A 191 14.65 29.60 3.81
C VAL A 191 14.14 28.16 3.93
N ILE A 192 13.91 27.46 2.81
CA ILE A 192 13.56 26.03 2.80
C ILE A 192 14.66 25.21 3.48
N VAL A 193 15.93 25.49 3.17
CA VAL A 193 17.09 24.84 3.77
C VAL A 193 17.13 25.06 5.29
N LEU A 194 17.01 26.31 5.74
CA LEU A 194 17.09 26.66 7.16
C LEU A 194 15.93 26.07 7.97
N CYS A 195 14.69 26.27 7.51
CA CYS A 195 13.49 25.73 8.18
C CYS A 195 13.44 24.21 8.12
N GLY A 196 13.82 23.61 6.98
CA GLY A 196 13.88 22.17 6.80
C GLY A 196 14.92 21.50 7.69
N LEU A 197 16.11 22.09 7.80
CA LEU A 197 17.17 21.60 8.68
C LEU A 197 16.77 21.73 10.15
N TYR A 198 16.19 22.86 10.55
CA TYR A 198 15.66 23.05 11.90
C TYR A 198 14.59 21.99 12.22
N GLY A 199 13.62 21.79 11.32
CA GLY A 199 12.57 20.79 11.47
C GLY A 199 13.12 19.37 11.57
N ALA A 200 14.07 19.01 10.71
CA ALA A 200 14.72 17.70 10.74
C ALA A 200 15.49 17.46 12.04
N VAL A 201 16.26 18.45 12.52
CA VAL A 201 17.01 18.37 13.78
C VAL A 201 16.06 18.29 14.97
N ALA A 202 14.99 19.09 15.00
CA ALA A 202 14.02 19.08 16.09
C ALA A 202 13.29 17.72 16.21
N LEU A 203 12.87 17.16 15.07
CA LEU A 203 12.23 15.85 14.98
C LEU A 203 13.20 14.71 15.35
N LEU A 204 14.44 14.79 14.88
CA LEU A 204 15.47 13.81 15.22
C LEU A 204 15.82 13.86 16.71
N LEU A 205 15.98 15.06 17.29
CA LEU A 205 16.25 15.23 18.71
C LEU A 205 15.06 14.74 19.56
N LYS A 206 13.83 14.98 19.12
CA LYS A 206 12.61 14.43 19.71
C LYS A 206 12.61 12.89 19.69
N GLY A 207 12.93 12.28 18.54
CA GLY A 207 13.02 10.83 18.42
C GLY A 207 14.10 10.22 19.33
N ILE A 208 15.26 10.89 19.45
CA ILE A 208 16.34 10.47 20.35
C ILE A 208 15.93 10.61 21.82
N THR A 209 15.39 11.76 22.22
CA THR A 209 14.96 12.01 23.61
C THR A 209 13.88 11.03 24.06
N GLN A 210 12.88 10.77 23.22
CA GLN A 210 11.84 9.77 23.51
C GLN A 210 12.40 8.36 23.68
N ARG A 211 13.44 7.99 22.93
CA ARG A 211 13.99 6.63 22.94
C ARG A 211 15.07 6.39 24.00
N TYR A 212 15.84 7.42 24.35
CA TYR A 212 17.02 7.28 25.21
C TYR A 212 16.90 7.97 26.57
N ILE A 213 16.08 9.02 26.70
CA ILE A 213 15.98 9.81 27.94
C ILE A 213 14.72 9.47 28.74
N LEU A 214 13.64 9.02 28.10
CA LEU A 214 12.38 8.63 28.75
C LEU A 214 11.89 7.24 28.29
N PRO A 215 12.64 6.15 28.56
CA PRO A 215 12.12 4.80 28.33
C PRO A 215 10.94 4.54 29.29
N GLY A 216 9.72 4.46 28.76
CA GLY A 216 8.50 4.15 29.54
C GLY A 216 7.29 5.07 29.30
N PHE A 217 7.47 6.22 28.64
CA PHE A 217 6.33 7.03 28.16
C PHE A 217 5.88 6.53 26.78
N GLY A 218 5.07 5.46 26.78
CA GLY A 218 4.33 5.03 25.60
C GLY A 218 3.42 6.15 25.10
N HIS A 219 3.54 6.49 23.81
CA HIS A 219 2.91 7.61 23.09
C HIS A 219 2.97 9.00 23.77
N PRO A 220 3.33 10.06 23.03
CA PRO A 220 3.49 11.38 23.64
C PRO A 220 2.17 11.89 24.25
N LEU A 221 2.19 12.22 25.54
CA LEU A 221 1.19 13.08 26.19
C LEU A 221 1.15 14.51 25.57
N PHE A 222 2.18 14.86 24.79
CA PHE A 222 2.27 16.10 24.03
C PHE A 222 2.82 15.83 22.63
N ASN A 223 1.95 15.83 21.64
CA ASN A 223 2.40 15.99 20.26
C ASN A 223 2.95 17.42 20.14
N VAL A 224 4.28 17.58 20.17
CA VAL A 224 4.96 18.90 20.06
C VAL A 224 4.60 19.64 18.76
N LEU A 225 3.94 18.97 17.81
CA LEU A 225 3.39 19.56 16.60
C LEU A 225 1.94 20.06 16.76
N LEU A 226 1.21 19.64 17.79
CA LEU A 226 -0.17 20.05 18.11
C LEU A 226 -0.24 20.92 19.38
N LEU A 227 0.59 21.95 19.49
CA LEU A 227 0.46 22.99 20.53
C LEU A 227 -0.74 23.95 20.32
N GLY A 228 -1.76 23.50 19.57
CA GLY A 228 -2.91 24.30 19.14
C GLY A 228 -4.16 24.23 20.00
N SER A 229 -4.22 23.43 21.07
CA SER A 229 -5.34 23.53 22.01
C SER A 229 -4.99 24.49 23.15
N ALA A 230 -5.27 25.78 22.96
CA ALA A 230 -5.46 26.66 24.11
C ALA A 230 -6.48 25.99 25.04
N GLN A 231 -6.06 25.64 26.25
CA GLN A 231 -6.94 25.11 27.29
C GLN A 231 -8.07 26.10 27.54
N LYS A 232 -9.24 25.86 26.94
CA LYS A 232 -10.49 26.29 27.56
C LYS A 232 -10.81 25.29 28.65
N SER A 233 -10.63 25.73 29.89
CA SER A 233 -11.03 25.07 31.11
C SER A 233 -12.53 24.74 31.08
N SER A 234 -12.85 23.53 30.64
CA SER A 234 -14.13 22.91 30.99
C SER A 234 -13.83 21.46 31.38
N SER A 235 -13.73 21.27 32.68
CA SER A 235 -13.75 19.99 33.36
C SER A 235 -15.00 19.21 32.96
N LYS A 236 -14.83 17.97 32.48
CA LYS A 236 -15.77 16.86 32.67
C LYS A 236 -15.11 15.51 32.32
N ALA A 237 -15.09 14.64 33.34
CA ALA A 237 -14.89 13.19 33.35
C ALA A 237 -13.59 12.60 32.74
N ILE A 238 -12.76 12.07 33.65
CA ILE A 238 -11.73 11.06 33.38
C ILE A 238 -12.46 9.78 32.94
N GLY A 239 -12.30 9.33 31.70
CA GLY A 239 -12.83 8.04 31.24
C GLY A 239 -13.31 7.95 29.78
N GLU A 240 -13.38 9.04 29.03
CA GLU A 240 -13.71 8.97 27.59
C GLU A 240 -12.61 9.61 26.76
N GLU A 241 -11.68 8.79 26.25
CA GLU A 241 -10.96 9.16 25.04
C GLU A 241 -12.02 9.42 23.96
N LYS A 242 -12.22 10.70 23.63
CA LYS A 242 -12.99 11.10 22.46
C LYS A 242 -12.33 10.45 21.25
N LYS A 243 -12.88 9.31 20.81
CA LYS A 243 -12.58 8.65 19.54
C LYS A 243 -12.48 9.71 18.46
N LYS A 244 -11.26 10.01 18.01
CA LYS A 244 -11.07 10.65 16.71
C LYS A 244 -11.76 9.72 15.72
N ASN A 245 -12.87 10.18 15.15
CA ASN A 245 -13.52 9.53 14.03
C ASN A 245 -12.54 9.64 12.84
N THR A 246 -11.53 8.77 12.76
CA THR A 246 -10.59 8.64 11.63
C THR A 246 -11.26 7.99 10.41
N LYS A 247 -12.57 8.21 10.23
CA LYS A 247 -13.35 7.66 9.14
C LYS A 247 -13.04 8.33 7.79
N TYR A 248 -12.31 9.45 7.75
CA TYR A 248 -12.25 10.31 6.55
C TYR A 248 -10.86 10.69 6.05
N ALA A 249 -9.80 10.04 6.54
CA ALA A 249 -8.44 10.22 6.04
C ALA A 249 -8.06 9.10 5.07
N GLU A 250 -8.75 9.07 3.93
CA GLU A 250 -8.56 8.08 2.86
C GLU A 250 -7.42 8.55 1.91
N PRO A 251 -6.74 7.64 1.18
CA PRO A 251 -5.79 7.99 0.11
C PRO A 251 -6.36 8.89 -1.00
N MET A 252 -7.65 9.19 -0.95
CA MET A 252 -8.37 10.13 -1.80
C MET A 252 -7.59 11.41 -2.06
N ALA A 253 -6.98 12.02 -1.03
CA ALA A 253 -6.24 13.25 -1.20
C ALA A 253 -5.08 13.10 -2.20
N LEU A 254 -4.30 12.00 -2.10
CA LEU A 254 -3.20 11.75 -3.03
C LEU A 254 -3.69 11.50 -4.46
N GLY A 255 -4.75 10.71 -4.62
CA GLY A 255 -5.34 10.46 -5.93
C GLY A 255 -5.89 11.73 -6.58
N ASN A 256 -6.60 12.56 -5.82
CA ASN A 256 -7.16 13.83 -6.27
C ASN A 256 -6.07 14.88 -6.59
N ILE A 257 -4.92 14.84 -5.88
CA ILE A 257 -3.75 15.67 -6.22
C ILE A 257 -3.22 15.30 -7.61
N CYS A 258 -3.10 14.00 -7.91
CA CYS A 258 -2.65 13.55 -9.23
C CYS A 258 -3.63 13.98 -10.33
N ASP A 259 -4.93 13.93 -10.05
CA ASP A 259 -6.01 14.43 -10.92
C ASP A 259 -6.11 15.97 -11.00
N THR A 260 -5.20 16.69 -10.36
CA THR A 260 -5.06 18.15 -10.51
C THR A 260 -3.98 18.49 -11.53
N VAL A 261 -2.83 17.81 -11.50
CA VAL A 261 -1.68 18.23 -12.32
C VAL A 261 -1.84 17.84 -13.79
N SER A 262 -2.23 16.59 -14.08
CA SER A 262 -2.39 16.11 -15.46
C SER A 262 -3.36 16.97 -16.28
N PRO A 263 -4.62 17.23 -15.84
CA PRO A 263 -5.53 18.09 -16.60
C PRO A 263 -5.02 19.53 -16.72
N PHE A 264 -4.28 20.04 -15.73
CA PHE A 264 -3.74 21.40 -15.80
C PHE A 264 -2.69 21.57 -16.92
N ILE A 265 -1.79 20.60 -17.09
CA ILE A 265 -0.81 20.58 -18.18
C ILE A 265 -1.51 20.53 -19.54
N PHE A 266 -2.53 19.68 -19.67
CA PHE A 266 -3.35 19.60 -20.89
C PHE A 266 -4.14 20.88 -21.17
N ALA A 267 -4.66 21.56 -20.16
CA ALA A 267 -5.37 22.84 -20.35
C ALA A 267 -4.47 23.88 -21.03
N PHE A 268 -3.21 24.01 -20.57
CA PHE A 268 -2.24 24.93 -21.17
C PHE A 268 -1.88 24.54 -22.62
N TYR A 269 -1.80 23.24 -22.90
CA TYR A 269 -1.60 22.75 -24.26
C TYR A 269 -2.77 23.11 -25.18
N PHE A 270 -4.02 22.83 -24.78
CA PHE A 270 -5.18 23.09 -25.62
C PHE A 270 -5.55 24.57 -25.76
N PHE A 271 -5.17 25.42 -24.81
CA PHE A 271 -5.24 26.89 -24.97
C PHE A 271 -4.11 27.45 -25.85
N GLY A 272 -3.17 26.62 -26.30
CA GLY A 272 -2.10 27.01 -27.22
C GLY A 272 -0.88 27.66 -26.57
N TYR A 273 -0.74 27.59 -25.24
CA TYR A 273 0.45 28.08 -24.52
C TYR A 273 1.67 27.16 -24.69
N ILE A 274 1.44 25.86 -24.86
CA ILE A 274 2.47 24.85 -25.11
C ILE A 274 2.33 24.33 -26.53
N LYS A 275 3.42 24.33 -27.31
CA LYS A 275 3.43 23.81 -28.69
C LYS A 275 3.95 22.38 -28.80
N THR A 276 4.84 21.96 -27.90
CA THR A 276 5.46 20.63 -27.91
C THR A 276 5.18 19.91 -26.59
N PHE A 277 4.84 18.62 -26.64
CA PHE A 277 4.38 17.88 -25.46
C PHE A 277 5.45 17.01 -24.79
N CYS A 278 6.73 17.15 -25.17
CA CYS A 278 7.82 16.31 -24.65
C CYS A 278 8.03 16.42 -23.13
N VAL A 279 8.15 17.65 -22.59
CA VAL A 279 8.30 17.86 -21.15
C VAL A 279 7.01 17.49 -20.41
N GLY A 280 5.85 17.87 -20.96
CA GLY A 280 4.55 17.45 -20.43
C GLY A 280 4.43 15.93 -20.30
N ALA A 281 5.02 15.18 -21.23
CA ALA A 281 4.96 13.73 -21.21
C ALA A 281 5.74 13.08 -20.07
N ALA A 282 6.92 13.60 -19.77
CA ALA A 282 7.70 13.16 -18.61
C ALA A 282 6.95 13.44 -17.30
N TRP A 283 6.36 14.63 -17.17
CA TRP A 283 5.64 15.05 -15.96
C TRP A 283 4.41 14.20 -15.70
N ILE A 284 3.57 14.00 -16.73
CA ILE A 284 2.35 13.19 -16.60
C ILE A 284 2.72 11.73 -16.32
N SER A 285 3.81 11.20 -16.87
CA SER A 285 4.25 9.82 -16.57
C SER A 285 4.66 9.63 -15.10
N ILE A 286 5.38 10.61 -14.53
CA ILE A 286 5.76 10.59 -13.11
C ILE A 286 4.51 10.68 -12.22
N ILE A 287 3.57 11.55 -12.55
CA ILE A 287 2.35 11.76 -11.77
C ILE A 287 1.40 10.56 -11.89
N SER A 288 1.28 9.97 -13.07
CA SER A 288 0.52 8.74 -13.29
C SER A 288 1.07 7.58 -12.46
N SER A 289 2.40 7.53 -12.26
CA SER A 289 3.03 6.57 -11.35
C SER A 289 2.61 6.81 -9.90
N CYS A 290 2.61 8.07 -9.43
CA CYS A 290 2.07 8.41 -8.11
C CYS A 290 0.57 8.09 -7.98
N GLN A 291 -0.19 8.21 -9.07
CA GLN A 291 -1.60 7.85 -9.09
C GLN A 291 -1.85 6.34 -8.96
N LEU A 292 -1.01 5.50 -9.58
CA LEU A 292 -1.02 4.04 -9.36
C LEU A 292 -0.68 3.68 -7.91
N LEU A 293 0.17 4.46 -7.23
CA LEU A 293 0.43 4.27 -5.81
C LEU A 293 -0.80 4.60 -4.95
N SER A 294 -1.58 5.61 -5.33
CA SER A 294 -2.89 5.88 -4.69
C SER A 294 -3.88 4.73 -4.89
N SER A 295 -3.92 4.16 -6.10
CA SER A 295 -4.70 2.95 -6.39
C SER A 295 -4.24 1.76 -5.54
N PHE A 296 -2.92 1.56 -5.39
CA PHE A 296 -2.35 0.47 -4.61
C PHE A 296 -2.66 0.60 -3.11
N TYR A 297 -2.58 1.82 -2.57
CA TYR A 297 -2.92 2.05 -1.17
C TYR A 297 -4.42 1.90 -0.91
N SER A 298 -5.27 2.24 -1.88
CA SER A 298 -6.71 1.98 -1.84
C SER A 298 -7.00 0.48 -1.83
N TYR A 299 -6.22 -0.31 -2.59
CA TYR A 299 -6.30 -1.77 -2.62
C TYR A 299 -5.95 -2.39 -1.26
N LEU A 300 -4.85 -1.95 -0.63
CA LEU A 300 -4.44 -2.43 0.69
C LEU A 300 -5.51 -2.21 1.78
N ARG A 301 -6.40 -1.23 1.58
CA ARG A 301 -7.53 -0.96 2.48
C ARG A 301 -8.82 -1.69 2.10
N GLY A 302 -8.86 -2.36 0.95
CA GLY A 302 -10.05 -3.03 0.44
C GLY A 302 -11.10 -2.10 -0.18
N ASP A 303 -10.75 -0.85 -0.55
CA ASP A 303 -11.66 0.01 -1.32
C ASP A 303 -11.49 -0.23 -2.82
N VAL A 304 -12.35 -1.09 -3.36
CA VAL A 304 -12.35 -1.48 -4.78
C VAL A 304 -12.62 -0.32 -5.71
N TYR A 305 -13.49 0.59 -5.30
CA TYR A 305 -13.94 1.68 -6.14
C TYR A 305 -12.79 2.67 -6.39
N HIS A 306 -12.12 3.12 -5.33
CA HIS A 306 -10.97 4.03 -5.46
C HIS A 306 -9.76 3.36 -6.10
N THR A 307 -9.55 2.06 -5.85
CA THR A 307 -8.54 1.26 -6.55
C THR A 307 -8.76 1.33 -8.07
N THR A 308 -10.00 1.07 -8.50
CA THR A 308 -10.35 1.07 -9.93
C THR A 308 -10.31 2.49 -10.52
N LYS A 309 -10.90 3.47 -9.84
CA LYS A 309 -10.92 4.89 -10.29
C LYS A 309 -9.51 5.42 -10.55
N PHE A 310 -8.62 5.35 -9.56
CA PHE A 310 -7.26 5.89 -9.72
C PHE A 310 -6.43 5.09 -10.72
N GLY A 311 -6.66 3.78 -10.85
CA GLY A 311 -6.05 2.97 -11.90
C GLY A 311 -6.50 3.40 -13.31
N VAL A 312 -7.80 3.64 -13.50
CA VAL A 312 -8.37 4.13 -14.77
C VAL A 312 -7.89 5.54 -15.11
N HIS A 313 -7.87 6.44 -14.15
CA HIS A 313 -7.39 7.81 -14.37
C HIS A 313 -5.91 7.83 -14.75
N SER A 314 -5.07 7.05 -14.05
CA SER A 314 -3.65 6.90 -14.40
C SER A 314 -3.48 6.35 -15.81
N LEU A 315 -4.27 5.33 -16.17
CA LEU A 315 -4.28 4.74 -17.51
C LEU A 315 -4.67 5.77 -18.58
N PHE A 316 -5.74 6.52 -18.35
CA PHE A 316 -6.21 7.58 -19.26
C PHE A 316 -5.14 8.64 -19.49
N TRP A 317 -4.58 9.19 -18.41
CA TRP A 317 -3.58 10.25 -18.52
C TRP A 317 -2.31 9.77 -19.21
N LEU A 318 -1.83 8.55 -18.92
CA LEU A 318 -0.66 7.99 -19.57
C LEU A 318 -0.91 7.77 -21.08
N VAL A 319 -2.05 7.21 -21.47
CA VAL A 319 -2.39 6.98 -22.88
C VAL A 319 -2.48 8.30 -23.65
N MET A 320 -3.32 9.24 -23.18
CA MET A 320 -3.53 10.53 -23.87
C MET A 320 -2.24 11.33 -23.99
N CYS A 321 -1.40 11.28 -22.96
CA CYS A 321 -0.12 11.95 -22.91
C CYS A 321 0.85 11.43 -23.98
N TRP A 322 0.99 10.11 -24.09
CA TRP A 322 1.93 9.51 -25.03
C TRP A 322 1.39 9.55 -26.47
N GLU A 323 0.06 9.54 -26.66
CA GLU A 323 -0.56 9.85 -27.96
C GLU A 323 -0.19 11.29 -28.41
N GLU A 324 -0.37 12.30 -27.55
CA GLU A 324 0.00 13.69 -27.87
C GLU A 324 1.52 13.86 -28.08
N PHE A 325 2.34 13.15 -27.31
CA PHE A 325 3.78 13.14 -27.53
C PHE A 325 4.15 12.60 -28.92
N VAL A 326 3.55 11.48 -29.32
CA VAL A 326 3.78 10.87 -30.63
C VAL A 326 3.33 11.83 -31.74
N LEU A 327 2.16 12.44 -31.59
CA LEU A 327 1.60 13.40 -32.55
C LEU A 327 2.47 14.65 -32.72
N THR A 328 2.93 15.23 -31.62
CA THR A 328 3.75 16.45 -31.66
C THR A 328 5.18 16.22 -32.13
N THR A 329 5.68 14.98 -32.00
CA THR A 329 7.08 14.63 -32.32
C THR A 329 7.24 14.06 -33.73
N PHE A 330 6.37 13.13 -34.13
CA PHE A 330 6.56 12.34 -35.34
C PHE A 330 5.68 12.77 -36.53
N PHE A 331 4.64 13.58 -36.30
CA PHE A 331 3.69 13.95 -37.36
C PHE A 331 3.73 15.43 -37.72
N GLU A 332 3.54 15.72 -39.01
CA GLU A 332 3.30 17.08 -39.49
C GLU A 332 1.87 17.54 -39.13
N PRO A 333 1.65 18.84 -38.86
CA PRO A 333 0.37 19.36 -38.34
C PRO A 333 -0.86 19.00 -39.17
N GLY A 334 -0.73 18.88 -40.50
CA GLY A 334 -1.85 18.57 -41.40
C GLY A 334 -2.29 17.10 -41.37
N LYS A 335 -1.34 16.15 -41.31
CA LYS A 335 -1.64 14.70 -41.28
C LYS A 335 -2.08 14.21 -39.90
N ALA A 336 -1.71 14.94 -38.84
CA ALA A 336 -2.06 14.61 -37.46
C ALA A 336 -3.59 14.61 -37.24
N GLN A 337 -4.31 15.62 -37.75
CA GLN A 337 -5.76 15.74 -37.53
C GLN A 337 -6.57 14.65 -38.25
N GLU A 338 -6.19 14.30 -39.48
CA GLU A 338 -6.83 13.23 -40.25
C GLU A 338 -6.61 11.85 -39.62
N SER A 339 -5.44 11.64 -39.01
CA SER A 339 -5.10 10.41 -38.29
C SER A 339 -5.92 10.26 -36.99
N ARG A 340 -6.22 11.36 -36.28
CA ARG A 340 -7.04 11.36 -35.04
C ARG A 340 -8.51 10.98 -35.27
N MET A 341 -9.10 11.41 -36.38
CA MET A 341 -10.52 11.13 -36.69
C MET A 341 -10.84 9.62 -36.79
N GLY A 342 -9.82 8.78 -36.99
CA GLY A 342 -9.95 7.32 -37.04
C GLY A 342 -9.79 6.60 -35.70
N MET A 343 -9.61 7.31 -34.57
CA MET A 343 -9.27 6.66 -33.29
C MET A 343 -10.46 6.20 -32.45
N PHE A 344 -10.59 4.90 -32.21
CA PHE A 344 -11.72 4.31 -31.48
C PHE A 344 -11.47 4.09 -29.98
N GLY A 345 -10.21 4.08 -29.51
CA GLY A 345 -9.86 3.90 -28.09
C GLY A 345 -10.59 4.85 -27.13
N GLY A 346 -10.88 6.09 -27.55
CA GLY A 346 -11.62 7.08 -26.77
C GLY A 346 -13.04 6.64 -26.37
N TRP A 347 -13.71 5.84 -27.20
CA TRP A 347 -15.06 5.33 -26.90
C TRP A 347 -15.07 4.35 -25.73
N PHE A 348 -14.02 3.53 -25.60
CA PHE A 348 -13.90 2.62 -24.47
C PHE A 348 -13.67 3.39 -23.16
N PHE A 349 -12.84 4.44 -23.18
CA PHE A 349 -12.68 5.33 -22.03
C PHE A 349 -13.99 6.00 -21.61
N LEU A 350 -14.79 6.48 -22.57
CA LEU A 350 -16.11 7.06 -22.28
C LEU A 350 -17.05 6.03 -21.63
N ALA A 351 -17.07 4.79 -22.14
CA ALA A 351 -17.89 3.73 -21.55
C ALA A 351 -17.46 3.42 -20.10
N VAL A 352 -16.16 3.35 -19.83
CA VAL A 352 -15.61 3.16 -18.47
C VAL A 352 -15.89 4.36 -17.57
N ALA A 353 -15.79 5.60 -18.08
CA ALA A 353 -16.11 6.82 -17.34
C ALA A 353 -17.59 6.85 -16.93
N CYS A 354 -18.50 6.48 -17.84
CA CYS A 354 -19.92 6.33 -17.55
C CYS A 354 -20.17 5.24 -16.50
N MET A 355 -19.46 4.10 -16.57
CA MET A 355 -19.53 3.06 -15.55
C MET A 355 -19.11 3.58 -14.17
N LEU A 356 -17.98 4.29 -14.07
CA LEU A 356 -17.52 4.89 -12.80
C LEU A 356 -18.53 5.93 -12.28
N PHE A 357 -19.07 6.78 -13.14
CA PHE A 357 -20.10 7.75 -12.77
C PHE A 357 -21.34 7.07 -12.19
N LEU A 358 -21.86 6.03 -12.85
CA LEU A 358 -23.02 5.28 -12.36
C LEU A 358 -22.76 4.64 -10.98
N MET A 359 -21.58 4.03 -10.80
CA MET A 359 -21.19 3.42 -9.53
C MET A 359 -20.94 4.46 -8.42
N SER A 360 -20.57 5.69 -8.78
CA SER A 360 -20.32 6.80 -7.84
C SER A 360 -21.59 7.39 -7.23
N THR A 361 -22.79 7.10 -7.77
CA THR A 361 -24.08 7.63 -7.27
C THR A 361 -24.39 7.28 -5.81
N HIS A 362 -23.81 6.19 -5.30
CA HIS A 362 -23.90 5.77 -3.91
C HIS A 362 -22.87 6.47 -2.98
N LYS A 363 -21.85 7.11 -3.55
CA LYS A 363 -20.84 7.89 -2.81
C LYS A 363 -21.31 9.34 -2.61
N ASP A 364 -20.41 10.20 -2.16
CA ASP A 364 -20.71 11.61 -1.87
C ASP A 364 -20.91 12.43 -3.16
N THR A 365 -21.68 13.53 -3.10
CA THR A 365 -21.95 14.36 -4.29
C THR A 365 -20.69 14.90 -4.97
N LEU A 366 -19.65 15.20 -4.20
CA LEU A 366 -18.38 15.69 -4.76
C LEU A 366 -17.73 14.64 -5.66
N GLU A 367 -17.73 13.39 -5.21
CA GLU A 367 -17.20 12.26 -5.96
C GLU A 367 -18.00 12.05 -7.25
N MET A 368 -19.34 12.13 -7.18
CA MET A 368 -20.21 12.07 -8.35
C MET A 368 -19.92 13.21 -9.35
N LEU A 369 -19.68 14.43 -8.86
CA LEU A 369 -19.38 15.60 -9.69
C LEU A 369 -18.01 15.48 -10.39
N GLN A 370 -17.00 14.92 -9.71
CA GLN A 370 -15.70 14.63 -10.32
C GLN A 370 -15.82 13.59 -11.46
N ASN A 371 -16.61 12.53 -11.27
CA ASN A 371 -16.81 11.55 -12.35
C ASN A 371 -17.65 12.13 -13.49
N ALA A 372 -18.61 13.01 -13.19
CA ALA A 372 -19.34 13.74 -14.23
C ALA A 372 -18.40 14.61 -15.08
N SER A 373 -17.46 15.34 -14.44
CA SER A 373 -16.47 16.11 -15.19
C SER A 373 -15.52 15.21 -15.99
N PHE A 374 -15.17 14.03 -15.47
CA PHE A 374 -14.37 13.03 -16.20
C PHE A 374 -15.11 12.46 -17.42
N VAL A 375 -16.43 12.26 -17.35
CA VAL A 375 -17.26 11.90 -18.52
C VAL A 375 -17.25 13.01 -19.57
N ILE A 376 -17.41 14.28 -19.15
CA ILE A 376 -17.33 15.43 -20.07
C ILE A 376 -15.94 15.48 -20.72
N LEU A 377 -14.88 15.31 -19.93
CA LEU A 377 -13.50 15.30 -20.40
C LEU A 377 -13.26 14.20 -21.43
N THR A 378 -13.59 12.95 -21.11
CA THR A 378 -13.41 11.81 -22.02
C THR A 378 -14.23 11.97 -23.29
N SER A 379 -15.44 12.53 -23.21
CA SER A 379 -16.23 12.86 -24.40
C SER A 379 -15.58 13.93 -25.29
N ALA A 380 -14.89 14.91 -24.69
CA ALA A 380 -14.21 15.98 -25.40
C ALA A 380 -12.95 15.50 -26.15
N PHE A 381 -12.28 14.45 -25.65
CA PHE A 381 -11.13 13.80 -26.30
C PHE A 381 -11.54 12.92 -27.50
N ILE A 382 -12.84 12.64 -27.70
CA ILE A 382 -13.33 11.90 -28.86
C ILE A 382 -13.43 12.86 -30.05
N HIS A 383 -12.43 12.83 -30.92
CA HIS A 383 -12.32 13.74 -32.06
C HIS A 383 -13.40 13.51 -33.14
N GLN A 384 -14.08 12.35 -33.13
CA GLN A 384 -15.22 12.07 -34.02
C GLN A 384 -16.46 12.90 -33.70
N ILE A 385 -16.56 13.46 -32.49
CA ILE A 385 -17.67 14.33 -32.11
C ILE A 385 -17.32 15.74 -32.62
N PRO A 386 -18.04 16.29 -33.62
CA PRO A 386 -17.73 17.60 -34.16
C PRO A 386 -18.10 18.68 -33.15
N VAL A 387 -17.11 19.19 -32.43
CA VAL A 387 -17.27 20.34 -31.52
C VAL A 387 -16.73 21.60 -32.20
N LEU A 388 -17.58 22.64 -32.31
CA LEU A 388 -17.17 23.94 -32.82
C LEU A 388 -16.14 24.55 -31.84
N GLY A 389 -14.89 24.70 -32.26
CA GLY A 389 -13.81 25.12 -31.36
C GLY A 389 -13.36 24.01 -30.39
N ALA A 390 -13.07 22.82 -30.92
CA ALA A 390 -12.65 21.64 -30.15
C ALA A 390 -11.53 21.90 -29.13
N TYR A 391 -10.49 22.66 -29.50
CA TYR A 391 -9.36 22.98 -28.63
C TYR A 391 -9.76 23.83 -27.39
N PRO A 392 -10.43 25.00 -27.54
CA PRO A 392 -10.96 25.75 -26.40
C PRO A 392 -11.91 24.97 -25.48
N PHE A 393 -12.80 24.14 -26.05
CA PHE A 393 -13.71 23.32 -25.27
C PHE A 393 -12.96 22.28 -24.41
N LEU A 394 -11.96 21.64 -24.99
CA LEU A 394 -11.11 20.66 -24.31
C LEU A 394 -10.30 21.31 -23.18
N GLY A 395 -9.77 22.52 -23.41
CA GLY A 395 -9.11 23.33 -22.38
C GLY A 395 -10.05 23.70 -21.22
N ALA A 396 -11.31 24.05 -21.51
CA ALA A 396 -12.33 24.32 -20.50
C ALA A 396 -12.70 23.06 -19.69
N ALA A 397 -12.85 21.90 -20.34
CA ALA A 397 -13.13 20.63 -19.67
C ALA A 397 -11.99 20.20 -18.73
N CYS A 398 -10.74 20.36 -19.17
CA CYS A 398 -9.56 20.15 -18.34
C CYS A 398 -9.55 21.10 -17.13
N SER A 399 -9.85 22.38 -17.34
CA SER A 399 -9.89 23.39 -16.27
C SER A 399 -10.95 23.07 -15.21
N LEU A 400 -12.13 22.60 -15.64
CA LEU A 400 -13.20 22.15 -14.74
C LEU A 400 -12.75 20.95 -13.89
N CYS A 401 -12.12 19.95 -14.50
CA CYS A 401 -11.59 18.78 -13.79
C CYS A 401 -10.54 19.21 -12.74
N THR A 402 -9.60 20.08 -13.10
CA THR A 402 -8.60 20.62 -12.16
C THR A 402 -9.27 21.31 -10.97
N ALA A 403 -10.24 22.21 -11.21
CA ALA A 403 -10.89 22.96 -10.14
C ALA A 403 -11.62 22.04 -9.14
N LEU A 404 -12.33 21.03 -9.65
CA LEU A 404 -13.01 20.04 -8.81
C LEU A 404 -12.03 19.16 -8.04
N SER A 405 -10.94 18.71 -8.67
CA SER A 405 -9.88 17.92 -8.02
C SER A 405 -9.13 18.71 -6.94
N MET A 406 -8.87 20.00 -7.15
CA MET A 406 -8.30 20.88 -6.13
C MET A 406 -9.23 21.02 -4.92
N TYR A 407 -10.51 21.25 -5.16
CA TYR A 407 -11.50 21.33 -4.09
C TYR A 407 -11.62 20.00 -3.33
N ALA A 408 -11.65 18.87 -4.04
CA ALA A 408 -11.69 17.54 -3.42
C ALA A 408 -10.43 17.22 -2.61
N THR A 409 -9.26 17.64 -3.09
CA THR A 409 -8.01 17.55 -2.33
C THR A 409 -8.10 18.35 -1.03
N PHE A 410 -8.52 19.61 -1.12
CA PHE A 410 -8.66 20.49 0.04
C PHE A 410 -9.67 19.94 1.06
N ALA A 411 -10.85 19.53 0.58
CA ALA A 411 -11.90 18.96 1.41
C ALA A 411 -11.46 17.65 2.09
N SER A 412 -10.82 16.74 1.35
CA SER A 412 -10.36 15.46 1.90
C SER A 412 -9.24 15.64 2.94
N LEU A 413 -8.27 16.52 2.69
CA LEU A 413 -7.20 16.82 3.66
C LEU A 413 -7.74 17.47 4.93
N ILE A 414 -8.62 18.47 4.83
CA ILE A 414 -9.15 19.15 6.03
C ILE A 414 -10.10 18.24 6.81
N ASN A 415 -10.96 17.49 6.13
CA ASN A 415 -11.85 16.53 6.79
C ASN A 415 -11.09 15.33 7.38
N SER A 416 -9.90 15.00 6.84
CA SER A 416 -8.96 14.06 7.45
C SER A 416 -8.37 14.55 8.76
N ILE A 417 -8.22 15.87 8.92
CA ILE A 417 -7.58 16.50 10.07
C ILE A 417 -8.59 16.81 11.17
N GLY A 418 -9.80 17.24 10.80
CA GLY A 418 -10.85 17.64 11.72
C GLY A 418 -11.49 16.47 12.47
N GLU A 419 -11.88 16.69 13.73
CA GLU A 419 -12.70 15.72 14.49
C GLU A 419 -14.12 15.56 13.91
N LYS A 420 -14.56 16.55 13.13
CA LYS A 420 -15.83 16.57 12.38
C LYS A 420 -15.54 17.05 10.96
N ALA A 421 -16.34 16.60 9.99
CA ALA A 421 -16.29 17.14 8.63
C ALA A 421 -16.59 18.64 8.65
N LEU A 422 -15.56 19.45 8.39
CA LEU A 422 -15.62 20.91 8.37
C LEU A 422 -16.10 21.42 7.01
N ILE A 423 -15.70 20.72 5.95
CA ILE A 423 -16.00 21.10 4.57
C ILE A 423 -17.06 20.15 4.02
N PRO A 424 -18.18 20.67 3.49
CA PRO A 424 -19.27 19.84 3.00
C PRO A 424 -18.86 19.12 1.71
N VAL A 425 -18.80 17.78 1.78
CA VAL A 425 -18.61 16.89 0.61
C VAL A 425 -19.96 16.54 -0.06
N GLY A 426 -21.05 16.85 0.66
CA GLY A 426 -22.45 16.65 0.29
C GLY A 426 -22.99 15.25 0.56
N LYS A 427 -24.30 15.06 0.35
CA LYS A 427 -25.02 13.82 0.71
C LYS A 427 -24.95 12.79 -0.42
N GLN A 428 -25.22 11.53 -0.12
CA GLN A 428 -25.33 10.49 -1.15
C GLN A 428 -26.51 10.79 -2.09
N ALA A 429 -26.28 10.70 -3.40
CA ALA A 429 -27.31 10.96 -4.41
C ALA A 429 -28.36 9.83 -4.45
N MET A 430 -27.92 8.58 -4.27
CA MET A 430 -28.77 7.40 -4.14
C MET A 430 -28.33 6.57 -2.93
N SER A 431 -29.30 5.99 -2.21
CA SER A 431 -28.98 5.07 -1.11
C SER A 431 -28.38 3.76 -1.65
N SER A 432 -27.53 3.10 -0.84
CA SER A 432 -26.93 1.81 -1.21
C SER A 432 -27.98 0.77 -1.61
N SER A 433 -29.12 0.77 -0.92
CA SER A 433 -30.21 -0.18 -1.15
C SER A 433 -30.94 0.10 -2.46
N ALA A 434 -31.13 1.38 -2.83
CA ALA A 434 -31.75 1.75 -4.09
C ALA A 434 -30.89 1.30 -5.29
N LEU A 435 -29.59 1.56 -5.26
CA LEU A 435 -28.68 1.15 -6.34
C LEU A 435 -28.59 -0.39 -6.45
N GLN A 436 -28.52 -1.11 -5.34
CA GLN A 436 -28.59 -2.59 -5.33
C GLN A 436 -29.90 -3.08 -5.97
N THR A 437 -31.04 -2.45 -5.66
CA THR A 437 -32.34 -2.83 -6.22
C THR A 437 -32.39 -2.60 -7.73
N THR A 438 -31.87 -1.48 -8.22
CA THR A 438 -31.79 -1.20 -9.66
C THR A 438 -30.91 -2.23 -10.39
N LEU A 439 -29.74 -2.55 -9.82
CA LEU A 439 -28.84 -3.56 -10.39
C LEU A 439 -29.47 -4.97 -10.39
N MET A 440 -30.16 -5.35 -9.30
CA MET A 440 -30.90 -6.60 -9.24
C MET A 440 -32.08 -6.63 -10.24
N ALA A 441 -32.81 -5.53 -10.39
CA ALA A 441 -33.90 -5.43 -11.37
C ALA A 441 -33.37 -5.57 -12.81
N ALA A 442 -32.23 -4.93 -13.11
CA ALA A 442 -31.54 -5.11 -14.39
C ALA A 442 -31.14 -6.59 -14.59
N LYS A 443 -30.52 -7.23 -13.60
CA LYS A 443 -30.19 -8.66 -13.63
C LYS A 443 -31.42 -9.54 -13.91
N ILE A 444 -32.54 -9.30 -13.24
CA ILE A 444 -33.79 -10.07 -13.43
C ILE A 444 -34.35 -9.87 -14.85
N CYS A 445 -34.30 -8.65 -15.38
CA CYS A 445 -34.77 -8.34 -16.73
C CYS A 445 -33.99 -9.14 -17.79
N PHE A 446 -32.66 -9.21 -17.67
CA PHE A 446 -31.80 -9.93 -18.61
C PHE A 446 -31.89 -11.46 -18.49
N THR A 447 -32.19 -11.99 -17.30
CA THR A 447 -32.05 -13.43 -17.03
C THR A 447 -33.36 -14.19 -16.93
N ARG A 448 -34.51 -13.49 -16.80
CA ARG A 448 -35.85 -14.07 -16.59
C ARG A 448 -35.95 -15.09 -15.44
N SER A 449 -34.95 -15.19 -14.55
CA SER A 449 -34.89 -16.15 -13.45
C SER A 449 -34.56 -15.45 -12.12
N LYS A 450 -35.31 -15.81 -11.06
CA LYS A 450 -35.17 -15.19 -9.72
C LYS A 450 -34.07 -15.82 -8.87
N ASN A 451 -33.66 -17.06 -9.14
CA ASN A 451 -32.74 -17.82 -8.30
C ASN A 451 -31.69 -18.54 -9.17
N LEU A 452 -30.45 -18.07 -9.13
CA LEU A 452 -29.29 -18.76 -9.68
C LEU A 452 -28.23 -18.90 -8.58
N PRO A 453 -27.44 -19.98 -8.53
CA PRO A 453 -26.45 -20.20 -7.48
C PRO A 453 -25.47 -19.02 -7.38
N SER A 454 -25.04 -18.71 -6.15
CA SER A 454 -23.99 -17.74 -5.89
C SER A 454 -22.73 -18.15 -6.65
N GLY A 455 -22.28 -17.28 -7.55
CA GLY A 455 -21.03 -17.46 -8.26
C GLY A 455 -19.85 -17.16 -7.34
N THR A 456 -18.67 -17.62 -7.74
CA THR A 456 -17.39 -17.32 -7.08
C THR A 456 -17.27 -15.82 -6.80
N LYS A 457 -16.96 -15.44 -5.55
CA LYS A 457 -16.83 -14.03 -5.12
C LYS A 457 -15.89 -13.28 -6.08
N ALA A 458 -16.40 -12.24 -6.74
CA ALA A 458 -15.56 -11.31 -7.48
C ALA A 458 -14.57 -10.63 -6.53
N GLU A 459 -13.32 -10.46 -6.95
CA GLU A 459 -12.26 -9.86 -6.12
C GLU A 459 -11.77 -8.52 -6.67
N VAL A 460 -11.12 -7.75 -5.80
CA VAL A 460 -10.80 -6.32 -5.96
C VAL A 460 -10.04 -5.96 -7.26
N PRO A 461 -9.06 -6.73 -7.78
CA PRO A 461 -8.30 -6.32 -8.97
C PRO A 461 -8.86 -6.79 -10.32
N ASP A 462 -9.95 -7.56 -10.35
CA ASP A 462 -10.45 -8.14 -11.60
C ASP A 462 -10.99 -7.05 -12.55
N ALA A 463 -11.55 -5.96 -12.03
CA ALA A 463 -12.06 -4.86 -12.84
C ALA A 463 -10.97 -4.18 -13.69
N LEU A 464 -9.81 -3.87 -13.10
CA LEU A 464 -8.69 -3.26 -13.81
C LEU A 464 -8.10 -4.21 -14.86
N PHE A 465 -8.04 -5.51 -14.58
CA PHE A 465 -7.62 -6.53 -15.55
C PHE A 465 -8.46 -6.50 -16.82
N TYR A 466 -9.79 -6.49 -16.67
CA TYR A 466 -10.70 -6.42 -17.82
C TYR A 466 -10.61 -5.07 -18.55
N ILE A 467 -10.52 -3.95 -17.81
CA ILE A 467 -10.40 -2.61 -18.43
C ILE A 467 -9.14 -2.52 -19.30
N CYS A 468 -7.99 -3.00 -18.81
CA CYS A 468 -6.73 -2.95 -19.56
C CYS A 468 -6.82 -3.76 -20.86
N ASN A 469 -7.34 -4.99 -20.81
CA ASN A 469 -7.48 -5.82 -22.01
C ASN A 469 -8.53 -5.28 -22.97
N GLY A 470 -9.65 -4.74 -22.46
CA GLY A 470 -10.69 -4.16 -23.30
C GLY A 470 -10.21 -2.91 -24.03
N LEU A 471 -9.46 -2.04 -23.35
CA LEU A 471 -8.86 -0.87 -23.96
C LEU A 471 -7.82 -1.25 -25.02
N ALA A 472 -6.90 -2.15 -24.68
CA ALA A 472 -5.90 -2.66 -25.63
C ALA A 472 -6.58 -3.27 -26.87
N ALA A 473 -7.67 -4.02 -26.69
CA ALA A 473 -8.42 -4.61 -27.80
C ALA A 473 -9.07 -3.57 -28.72
N VAL A 474 -9.76 -2.55 -28.17
CA VAL A 474 -10.37 -1.48 -28.99
C VAL A 474 -9.31 -0.68 -29.72
N SER A 475 -8.21 -0.36 -29.06
CA SER A 475 -7.10 0.37 -29.67
C SER A 475 -6.40 -0.44 -30.76
N ALA A 476 -6.30 -1.76 -30.63
CA ALA A 476 -5.71 -2.65 -31.64
C ALA A 476 -6.54 -2.74 -32.93
N ILE A 477 -7.86 -2.51 -32.89
CA ILE A 477 -8.72 -2.45 -34.10
C ILE A 477 -8.21 -1.39 -35.08
N GLN A 478 -7.56 -0.35 -34.58
CA GLN A 478 -7.04 0.73 -35.40
C GLN A 478 -5.74 0.36 -36.11
N GLY A 479 -4.89 -0.46 -35.46
CA GLY A 479 -3.61 -0.91 -36.01
C GLY A 479 -3.75 -1.89 -37.17
N THR A 480 -4.92 -2.52 -37.32
CA THR A 480 -5.23 -3.45 -38.41
C THR A 480 -5.74 -2.75 -39.68
N LEU A 481 -6.08 -1.46 -39.59
CA LEU A 481 -6.45 -0.64 -40.76
C LEU A 481 -5.17 -0.19 -41.50
N SER A 482 -5.18 -0.27 -42.83
CA SER A 482 -4.02 -0.15 -43.73
C SER A 482 -3.33 1.23 -43.81
N ASP A 483 -3.50 2.11 -42.81
CA ASP A 483 -2.89 3.45 -42.76
C ASP A 483 -1.70 3.47 -41.77
N PRO A 484 -0.45 3.66 -42.24
CA PRO A 484 0.75 3.58 -41.40
C PRO A 484 0.81 4.64 -40.29
N SER A 485 0.18 5.81 -40.49
CA SER A 485 0.12 6.87 -39.46
C SER A 485 -0.72 6.44 -38.25
N ARG A 486 -1.84 5.76 -38.51
CA ARG A 486 -2.76 5.28 -37.47
C ARG A 486 -2.18 4.11 -36.69
N GLN A 487 -1.38 3.27 -37.35
CA GLN A 487 -0.63 2.21 -36.69
C GLN A 487 0.32 2.77 -35.64
N GLN A 488 1.17 3.73 -36.00
CA GLN A 488 2.10 4.37 -35.06
C GLN A 488 1.39 5.07 -33.91
N LEU A 489 0.25 5.70 -34.18
CA LEU A 489 -0.54 6.40 -33.18
C LEU A 489 -1.27 5.46 -32.20
N SER A 490 -1.59 4.23 -32.62
CA SER A 490 -2.24 3.22 -31.76
C SER A 490 -1.30 2.57 -30.74
N ILE A 491 0.02 2.70 -30.91
CA ILE A 491 1.02 1.99 -30.11
C ILE A 491 0.93 2.33 -28.63
N PRO A 492 0.92 3.62 -28.21
CA PRO A 492 0.76 3.95 -26.80
C PRO A 492 -0.54 3.39 -26.21
N SER A 493 -1.63 3.49 -26.96
CA SER A 493 -2.97 3.06 -26.56
C SER A 493 -3.12 1.55 -26.37
N VAL A 494 -2.22 0.74 -26.94
CA VAL A 494 -2.17 -0.72 -26.72
C VAL A 494 -1.08 -1.08 -25.71
N LEU A 495 0.13 -0.53 -25.85
CA LEU A 495 1.28 -0.85 -25.02
C LEU A 495 1.03 -0.52 -23.54
N ILE A 496 0.50 0.68 -23.28
CA ILE A 496 0.29 1.18 -21.92
C ILE A 496 -0.70 0.31 -21.15
N PRO A 497 -1.96 0.12 -21.60
CA PRO A 497 -2.90 -0.76 -20.92
C PRO A 497 -2.46 -2.22 -20.97
N GLY A 498 -2.04 -2.71 -22.14
CA GLY A 498 -1.76 -4.12 -22.37
C GLY A 498 -0.51 -4.63 -21.65
N THR A 499 0.49 -3.77 -21.41
CA THR A 499 1.76 -4.16 -20.78
C THR A 499 2.04 -3.45 -19.47
N ILE A 500 2.13 -2.11 -19.46
CA ILE A 500 2.62 -1.34 -18.31
C ILE A 500 1.64 -1.45 -17.14
N VAL A 501 0.36 -1.11 -17.36
CA VAL A 501 -0.67 -1.16 -16.31
C VAL A 501 -1.06 -2.61 -16.01
N GLN A 502 -0.96 -3.51 -16.99
CA GLN A 502 -1.21 -4.94 -16.79
C GLN A 502 -0.19 -5.60 -15.84
N LEU A 503 1.09 -5.19 -15.87
CA LEU A 503 2.10 -5.64 -14.89
C LEU A 503 1.78 -5.14 -13.47
N TYR A 504 1.22 -3.94 -13.35
CA TYR A 504 0.71 -3.43 -12.08
C TYR A 504 -0.46 -4.28 -11.56
N VAL A 505 -1.42 -4.63 -12.42
CA VAL A 505 -2.53 -5.55 -12.07
C VAL A 505 -2.00 -6.92 -11.62
N CYS A 506 -0.99 -7.45 -12.32
CA CYS A 506 -0.30 -8.68 -11.92
C CYS A 506 0.24 -8.59 -10.49
N ARG A 507 0.93 -7.49 -10.14
CA ARG A 507 1.47 -7.27 -8.79
C ARG A 507 0.39 -7.20 -7.72
N ILE A 508 -0.75 -6.56 -8.00
CA ILE A 508 -1.87 -6.51 -7.06
C ILE A 508 -2.42 -7.92 -6.81
N GLN A 509 -2.61 -8.71 -7.87
CA GLN A 509 -3.18 -10.06 -7.76
C GLN A 509 -2.28 -11.04 -7.00
N VAL A 510 -0.94 -10.90 -7.05
CA VAL A 510 -0.01 -11.69 -6.22
C VAL A 510 -0.29 -11.49 -4.73
N GLN A 511 -0.55 -10.25 -4.31
CA GLN A 511 -0.80 -9.94 -2.89
C GLN A 511 -2.18 -10.40 -2.40
N GLY A 512 -3.12 -10.68 -3.30
CA GLY A 512 -4.46 -11.16 -2.97
C GLY A 512 -4.53 -12.62 -2.51
N GLY A 513 -3.40 -13.31 -2.35
CA GLY A 513 -3.35 -14.70 -1.87
C GLY A 513 -3.62 -15.77 -2.93
N ARG A 514 -3.90 -15.39 -4.18
CA ARG A 514 -4.09 -16.33 -5.30
C ARG A 514 -2.79 -16.55 -6.07
N ARG A 515 -2.11 -17.67 -5.82
CA ARG A 515 -0.89 -18.06 -6.57
C ARG A 515 -1.09 -18.18 -8.09
N PHE A 516 -2.33 -18.40 -8.55
CA PHE A 516 -2.67 -18.53 -9.98
C PHE A 516 -3.31 -17.28 -10.61
N GLY A 517 -3.80 -16.32 -9.82
CA GLY A 517 -4.48 -15.13 -10.36
C GLY A 517 -3.54 -14.27 -11.21
N CYS A 518 -2.31 -14.07 -10.74
CA CYS A 518 -1.29 -13.25 -11.38
C CYS A 518 -0.73 -13.83 -12.70
N VAL A 519 -0.95 -15.11 -12.99
CA VAL A 519 -0.43 -15.77 -14.19
C VAL A 519 -1.10 -15.19 -15.44
N LEU A 520 -2.42 -14.95 -15.38
CA LEU A 520 -3.18 -14.48 -16.54
C LEU A 520 -2.75 -13.08 -17.00
N PRO A 521 -2.70 -12.04 -16.12
CA PRO A 521 -2.19 -10.74 -16.55
C PRO A 521 -0.75 -10.78 -17.02
N PHE A 522 0.11 -11.60 -16.39
CA PHE A 522 1.51 -11.74 -16.81
C PHE A 522 1.66 -12.31 -18.23
N CYS A 523 0.93 -13.38 -18.54
CA CYS A 523 0.94 -13.96 -19.89
C CYS A 523 0.37 -12.98 -20.92
N TYR A 524 -0.70 -12.25 -20.55
CA TYR A 524 -1.34 -11.28 -21.45
C TYR A 524 -0.47 -10.03 -21.66
N THR A 525 0.34 -9.63 -20.68
CA THR A 525 1.40 -8.63 -20.87
C THR A 525 2.37 -9.07 -21.96
N ALA A 526 2.82 -10.31 -21.93
CA ALA A 526 3.76 -10.82 -22.94
C ALA A 526 3.10 -10.86 -24.33
N PHE A 527 1.81 -11.22 -24.41
CA PHE A 527 1.04 -11.18 -25.66
C PHE A 527 0.95 -9.76 -26.23
N TRP A 528 0.44 -8.79 -25.47
CA TRP A 528 0.30 -7.40 -25.94
C TRP A 528 1.67 -6.75 -26.23
N GLY A 529 2.71 -7.11 -25.48
CA GLY A 529 4.08 -6.70 -25.74
C GLY A 529 4.61 -7.23 -27.07
N ALA A 530 4.37 -8.50 -27.37
CA ALA A 530 4.73 -9.10 -28.66
C ALA A 530 3.92 -8.49 -29.82
N TRP A 531 2.61 -8.26 -29.61
CA TRP A 531 1.74 -7.62 -30.60
C TRP A 531 2.23 -6.21 -30.95
N THR A 532 2.52 -5.40 -29.94
CA THR A 532 3.01 -4.01 -30.12
C THR A 532 4.38 -3.98 -30.77
N TRP A 533 5.30 -4.87 -30.35
CA TRP A 533 6.62 -4.97 -30.94
C TRP A 533 6.58 -5.38 -32.42
N LEU A 534 5.73 -6.34 -32.80
CA LEU A 534 5.61 -6.78 -34.19
C LEU A 534 5.11 -5.65 -35.10
N HIS A 535 4.06 -4.94 -34.69
CA HIS A 535 3.49 -3.84 -35.47
C HIS A 535 4.41 -2.60 -35.51
N LEU A 536 5.22 -2.38 -34.47
CA LEU A 536 6.27 -1.35 -34.45
C LEU A 536 7.47 -1.72 -35.34
N ALA A 537 8.01 -2.94 -35.19
CA ALA A 537 9.20 -3.42 -35.88
C ALA A 537 8.97 -3.68 -37.37
N GLY A 538 7.78 -4.15 -37.76
CA GLY A 538 7.42 -4.35 -39.16
C GLY A 538 7.50 -3.07 -40.00
N HIS A 539 7.16 -1.92 -39.41
CA HIS A 539 7.18 -0.62 -40.10
C HIS A 539 8.54 0.11 -40.00
N LEU A 540 9.22 0.07 -38.84
CA LEU A 540 10.46 0.84 -38.61
C LEU A 540 11.74 0.12 -39.07
N LEU A 541 11.77 -1.21 -39.02
CA LEU A 541 12.98 -1.99 -39.29
C LEU A 541 12.94 -2.74 -40.63
N ASN A 542 11.86 -2.60 -41.39
CA ASN A 542 11.65 -3.24 -42.71
C ASN A 542 12.05 -4.74 -42.70
N ILE A 543 11.71 -5.43 -41.62
CA ILE A 543 12.06 -6.85 -41.43
C ILE A 543 11.21 -7.64 -42.42
N GLY A 544 11.84 -8.06 -43.53
CA GLY A 544 11.21 -8.87 -44.55
C GLY A 544 10.80 -10.26 -44.06
N ALA A 545 9.85 -10.87 -44.77
CA ALA A 545 9.19 -12.14 -44.51
C ALA A 545 10.12 -13.36 -44.23
N GLY A 546 11.42 -13.27 -44.51
CA GLY A 546 12.40 -14.33 -44.21
C GLY A 546 12.88 -14.39 -42.75
N ASN A 547 12.61 -13.36 -41.94
CA ASN A 547 13.01 -13.30 -40.52
C ASN A 547 11.80 -13.37 -39.55
N SER A 548 10.61 -13.71 -40.04
CA SER A 548 9.37 -13.84 -39.24
C SER A 548 9.26 -15.18 -38.50
N GLU A 549 10.17 -16.14 -38.73
CA GLU A 549 10.15 -17.46 -38.11
C GLU A 549 10.15 -17.38 -36.57
N GLY A 550 10.89 -16.42 -36.00
CA GLY A 550 10.90 -16.18 -34.55
C GLY A 550 9.54 -15.70 -34.00
N PHE A 551 8.85 -14.82 -34.72
CA PHE A 551 7.50 -14.37 -34.34
C PHE A 551 6.47 -15.49 -34.52
N THR A 552 6.61 -16.30 -35.56
CA THR A 552 5.77 -17.47 -35.81
C THR A 552 5.92 -18.49 -34.68
N ALA A 553 7.16 -18.82 -34.29
CA ALA A 553 7.44 -19.71 -33.16
C ALA A 553 6.89 -19.14 -31.83
N GLY A 554 7.02 -17.82 -31.63
CA GLY A 554 6.42 -17.12 -30.50
C GLY A 554 4.89 -17.24 -30.45
N ALA A 555 4.21 -17.03 -31.58
CA ALA A 555 2.75 -17.18 -31.69
C ALA A 555 2.29 -18.62 -31.39
N ILE A 556 3.01 -19.64 -31.89
CA ILE A 556 2.74 -21.05 -31.58
C ILE A 556 2.91 -21.33 -30.07
N ALA A 557 3.97 -20.79 -29.45
CA ALA A 557 4.17 -20.93 -28.01
C ALA A 557 3.03 -20.28 -27.20
N PHE A 558 2.55 -19.10 -27.64
CA PHE A 558 1.40 -18.45 -27.01
C PHE A 558 0.10 -19.23 -27.16
N LEU A 559 -0.15 -19.90 -28.29
CA LEU A 559 -1.31 -20.78 -28.46
C LEU A 559 -1.29 -21.92 -27.42
N VAL A 560 -0.16 -22.62 -27.30
CA VAL A 560 -0.02 -23.71 -26.32
C VAL A 560 -0.21 -23.20 -24.89
N LEU A 561 0.40 -22.05 -24.57
CA LEU A 561 0.27 -21.42 -23.26
C LEU A 561 -1.18 -21.00 -22.97
N ASN A 562 -1.85 -20.34 -23.90
CA ASN A 562 -3.19 -19.83 -23.70
C ASN A 562 -4.24 -20.97 -23.71
N ALA A 563 -4.00 -22.07 -24.43
CA ALA A 563 -4.78 -23.30 -24.29
C ALA A 563 -4.75 -23.87 -22.86
N PHE A 564 -3.58 -23.86 -22.22
CA PHE A 564 -3.48 -24.21 -20.79
C PHE A 564 -4.24 -23.22 -19.90
N LEU A 565 -4.14 -21.92 -20.19
CA LEU A 565 -4.87 -20.88 -19.46
C LEU A 565 -6.40 -21.01 -19.62
N MET A 566 -6.90 -21.42 -20.80
CA MET A 566 -8.32 -21.70 -21.02
C MET A 566 -8.83 -22.85 -20.15
N ILE A 567 -8.07 -23.95 -20.07
CA ILE A 567 -8.40 -25.09 -19.18
C ILE A 567 -8.46 -24.60 -17.74
N LEU A 568 -7.50 -23.79 -17.30
CA LEU A 568 -7.51 -23.25 -15.96
C LEU A 568 -8.67 -22.27 -15.73
N ALA A 569 -8.96 -21.37 -16.69
CA ALA A 569 -10.05 -20.41 -16.62
C ALA A 569 -11.42 -21.08 -16.51
N SER A 570 -11.60 -22.23 -17.16
CA SER A 570 -12.84 -23.04 -17.07
C SER A 570 -13.16 -23.51 -15.65
N SER A 571 -12.17 -23.55 -14.76
CA SER A 571 -12.34 -23.89 -13.34
C SER A 571 -12.73 -22.71 -12.44
N PHE A 572 -12.65 -21.47 -12.94
CA PHE A 572 -12.90 -20.26 -12.16
C PHE A 572 -14.28 -19.66 -12.39
N ASN A 573 -14.55 -19.17 -13.61
CA ASN A 573 -15.83 -18.60 -14.01
C ASN A 573 -15.97 -18.64 -15.54
N MET A 574 -17.22 -18.59 -16.02
CA MET A 574 -17.51 -18.65 -17.45
C MET A 574 -16.97 -17.41 -18.19
N LEU A 575 -17.02 -16.24 -17.56
CA LEU A 575 -16.57 -15.01 -18.20
C LEU A 575 -15.08 -15.00 -18.56
N LEU A 576 -14.23 -15.52 -17.67
CA LEU A 576 -12.79 -15.67 -17.88
C LEU A 576 -12.50 -16.72 -18.96
N LEU A 577 -13.33 -17.77 -19.05
CA LEU A 577 -13.26 -18.72 -20.15
C LEU A 577 -13.57 -18.06 -21.49
N CYS A 578 -14.64 -17.26 -21.58
CA CYS A 578 -14.96 -16.50 -22.79
C CYS A 578 -13.83 -15.55 -23.19
N MET A 579 -13.22 -14.86 -22.21
CA MET A 579 -12.06 -13.99 -22.44
C MET A 579 -10.84 -14.75 -22.97
N THR A 580 -10.46 -15.86 -22.34
CA THR A 580 -9.32 -16.68 -22.74
C THR A 580 -9.54 -17.34 -24.11
N LEU A 581 -10.77 -17.72 -24.42
CA LEU A 581 -11.15 -18.21 -25.75
C LEU A 581 -11.07 -17.10 -26.82
N ALA A 582 -11.53 -15.89 -26.52
CA ALA A 582 -11.38 -14.76 -27.43
C ALA A 582 -9.90 -14.42 -27.67
N LEU A 583 -9.04 -14.51 -26.63
CA LEU A 583 -7.60 -14.33 -26.80
C LEU A 583 -6.94 -15.48 -27.58
N GLU A 584 -7.42 -16.71 -27.45
CA GLU A 584 -6.96 -17.84 -28.27
C GLU A 584 -7.21 -17.56 -29.75
N LEU A 585 -8.44 -17.16 -30.09
CA LEU A 585 -8.81 -16.77 -31.45
C LEU A 585 -7.96 -15.60 -31.96
N LEU A 586 -7.67 -14.63 -31.10
CA LEU A 586 -6.78 -13.51 -31.46
C LEU A 586 -5.33 -13.97 -31.69
N THR A 587 -4.85 -14.95 -30.93
CA THR A 587 -3.53 -15.54 -31.12
C THR A 587 -3.46 -16.34 -32.43
N ILE A 588 -4.56 -16.98 -32.85
CA ILE A 588 -4.68 -17.60 -34.17
C ILE A 588 -4.57 -16.53 -35.28
N CYS A 589 -5.26 -15.39 -35.13
CA CYS A 589 -5.11 -14.26 -36.06
C CYS A 589 -3.64 -13.77 -36.12
N PHE A 590 -3.00 -13.66 -34.97
CA PHE A 590 -1.59 -13.26 -34.86
C PHE A 590 -0.65 -14.24 -35.56
N LEU A 591 -0.89 -15.55 -35.44
CA LEU A 591 -0.15 -16.58 -36.18
C LEU A 591 -0.39 -16.45 -37.70
N LEU A 592 -1.63 -16.28 -38.12
CA LEU A 592 -1.97 -16.11 -39.54
C LEU A 592 -1.35 -14.84 -40.15
N PHE A 593 -1.24 -13.76 -39.36
CA PHE A 593 -0.50 -12.55 -39.73
C PHE A 593 0.96 -12.86 -40.04
N THR A 594 1.64 -13.66 -39.19
CA THR A 594 3.05 -14.03 -39.41
C THR A 594 3.27 -14.92 -40.64
N LEU A 595 2.20 -15.58 -41.13
CA LEU A 595 2.20 -16.47 -42.29
C LEU A 595 1.66 -15.80 -43.57
N GLU A 596 1.56 -14.46 -43.58
CA GLU A 596 1.05 -13.64 -44.71
C GLU A 596 -0.40 -13.96 -45.17
N ASN A 597 -1.17 -14.72 -44.39
CA ASN A 597 -2.54 -15.12 -44.70
C ASN A 597 -3.53 -14.40 -43.77
N LEU A 598 -3.62 -13.07 -43.87
CA LEU A 598 -4.29 -12.24 -42.87
C LEU A 598 -5.81 -12.06 -43.11
N PRO A 599 -6.69 -12.62 -42.26
CA PRO A 599 -8.11 -12.31 -42.31
C PRO A 599 -8.42 -11.05 -41.49
N LEU A 600 -8.05 -9.87 -42.00
CA LEU A 600 -8.30 -8.56 -41.34
C LEU A 600 -9.74 -8.39 -40.79
N PRO A 601 -10.82 -8.76 -41.51
CA PRO A 601 -12.18 -8.63 -41.00
C PRO A 601 -12.46 -9.53 -39.78
N PHE A 602 -11.82 -10.70 -39.73
CA PHE A 602 -11.99 -11.65 -38.63
C PHE A 602 -11.29 -11.15 -37.36
N GLU A 603 -10.08 -10.62 -37.47
CA GLU A 603 -9.36 -10.02 -36.34
C GLU A 603 -10.15 -8.88 -35.69
N ILE A 604 -10.71 -7.97 -36.51
CA ILE A 604 -11.55 -6.86 -36.02
C ILE A 604 -12.77 -7.40 -35.24
N VAL A 605 -13.44 -8.44 -35.75
CA VAL A 605 -14.59 -9.04 -35.07
C VAL A 605 -14.18 -9.65 -33.72
N VAL A 606 -13.06 -10.38 -33.66
CA VAL A 606 -12.56 -10.97 -32.42
C VAL A 606 -12.18 -9.90 -31.40
N LEU A 607 -11.52 -8.80 -31.82
CA LEU A 607 -11.19 -7.66 -30.95
C LEU A 607 -12.44 -6.96 -30.40
N CYS A 608 -13.48 -6.78 -31.21
CA CYS A 608 -14.78 -6.25 -30.76
C CYS A 608 -15.45 -7.16 -29.72
N ILE A 609 -15.42 -8.48 -29.95
CA ILE A 609 -15.95 -9.48 -29.00
C ILE A 609 -15.15 -9.41 -27.69
N LEU A 610 -13.82 -9.41 -27.76
CA LEU A 610 -12.93 -9.32 -26.59
C LEU A 610 -13.20 -8.06 -25.77
N SER A 611 -13.33 -6.90 -26.42
CA SER A 611 -13.65 -5.63 -25.77
C SER A 611 -15.02 -5.65 -25.08
N THR A 612 -16.03 -6.22 -25.73
CA THR A 612 -17.38 -6.32 -25.17
C THR A 612 -17.40 -7.20 -23.92
N ILE A 613 -16.71 -8.35 -23.97
CA ILE A 613 -16.56 -9.26 -22.83
C ILE A 613 -15.82 -8.55 -21.68
N CYS A 614 -14.74 -7.82 -21.99
CA CYS A 614 -13.99 -7.03 -21.02
C CYS A 614 -14.87 -5.97 -20.34
N PHE A 615 -15.64 -5.20 -21.09
CA PHE A 615 -16.48 -4.15 -20.53
C PHE A 615 -17.53 -4.73 -19.58
N TYR A 616 -18.15 -5.85 -19.95
CA TYR A 616 -19.06 -6.58 -19.09
C TYR A 616 -18.35 -7.09 -17.82
N GLY A 617 -17.17 -7.69 -17.94
CA GLY A 617 -16.40 -8.19 -16.81
C GLY A 617 -15.92 -7.13 -15.85
N ALA A 618 -15.50 -5.97 -16.37
CA ALA A 618 -15.17 -4.80 -15.57
C ALA A 618 -16.36 -4.33 -14.74
N THR A 619 -17.52 -4.19 -15.37
CA THR A 619 -18.76 -3.74 -14.71
C THR A 619 -19.23 -4.75 -13.67
N ALA A 620 -19.24 -6.03 -14.01
CA ALA A 620 -19.69 -7.11 -13.13
C ALA A 620 -18.76 -7.29 -11.93
N SER A 621 -17.44 -7.28 -12.16
CA SER A 621 -16.44 -7.33 -11.08
C SER A 621 -16.59 -6.13 -10.13
N LEU A 622 -16.63 -4.91 -10.68
CA LEU A 622 -16.74 -3.70 -9.86
C LEU A 622 -18.02 -3.69 -9.01
N ALA A 623 -19.17 -3.99 -9.62
CA ALA A 623 -20.45 -4.03 -8.91
C ALA A 623 -20.49 -5.12 -7.83
N ASN A 624 -20.04 -6.33 -8.15
CA ASN A 624 -20.08 -7.46 -7.20
C ASN A 624 -19.15 -7.22 -6.01
N CYS A 625 -17.95 -6.70 -6.26
CA CYS A 625 -16.96 -6.37 -5.22
C CYS A 625 -17.42 -5.23 -4.32
N MET A 626 -17.98 -4.14 -4.90
CA MET A 626 -18.42 -2.97 -4.13
C MET A 626 -19.51 -3.30 -3.11
N PHE A 627 -20.41 -4.22 -3.44
CA PHE A 627 -21.57 -4.54 -2.59
C PHE A 627 -21.46 -5.89 -1.88
N GLY A 628 -20.41 -6.68 -2.13
CA GLY A 628 -20.21 -7.99 -1.53
C GLY A 628 -21.33 -9.00 -1.84
N LYS A 629 -22.02 -8.82 -2.98
CA LYS A 629 -23.16 -9.62 -3.45
C LYS A 629 -23.05 -9.84 -4.95
N ASP A 630 -23.53 -10.99 -5.44
CA ASP A 630 -23.56 -11.31 -6.88
C ASP A 630 -24.69 -10.56 -7.60
N LEU A 631 -24.50 -9.25 -7.78
CA LEU A 631 -25.43 -8.35 -8.47
C LEU A 631 -25.39 -8.50 -9.99
N MET A 632 -24.25 -8.89 -10.55
CA MET A 632 -24.05 -9.19 -11.97
C MET A 632 -23.43 -10.58 -12.13
N MET A 633 -23.71 -11.24 -13.26
CA MET A 633 -23.29 -12.63 -13.47
C MET A 633 -21.85 -12.69 -13.98
N MET A 634 -21.03 -13.54 -13.35
CA MET A 634 -19.74 -13.95 -13.91
C MET A 634 -19.81 -15.36 -14.54
N GLY A 635 -20.92 -16.06 -14.34
CA GLY A 635 -21.16 -17.44 -14.75
C GLY A 635 -20.52 -18.47 -13.79
N PRO A 636 -21.12 -19.65 -13.62
CA PRO A 636 -20.53 -20.72 -12.83
C PRO A 636 -19.25 -21.25 -13.49
N SER A 637 -18.37 -21.89 -12.71
CA SER A 637 -17.26 -22.66 -13.28
C SER A 637 -17.81 -23.89 -14.02
N LEU A 638 -17.18 -24.27 -15.14
CA LEU A 638 -17.57 -25.47 -15.89
C LEU A 638 -17.18 -26.74 -15.15
N PHE A 639 -16.01 -26.72 -14.53
CA PHE A 639 -15.63 -27.73 -13.55
C PHE A 639 -16.18 -27.27 -12.21
N THR A 640 -17.23 -27.95 -11.75
CA THR A 640 -17.64 -27.88 -10.37
C THR A 640 -16.44 -28.41 -9.58
N LYS A 641 -15.66 -27.53 -8.96
CA LYS A 641 -15.04 -27.95 -7.70
C LYS A 641 -16.22 -28.47 -6.89
N ASN A 642 -16.17 -29.74 -6.45
CA ASN A 642 -16.98 -30.13 -5.30
C ASN A 642 -16.74 -29.02 -4.30
N THR A 643 -17.72 -28.14 -4.16
CA THR A 643 -17.63 -27.00 -3.26
C THR A 643 -17.27 -27.64 -1.96
N GLU A 644 -16.05 -27.37 -1.48
CA GLU A 644 -15.76 -27.55 -0.07
C GLU A 644 -16.96 -26.96 0.63
N ASP A 645 -17.61 -27.80 1.44
CA ASP A 645 -18.77 -27.41 2.23
C ASP A 645 -18.53 -26.01 2.80
N PRO A 646 -19.56 -25.13 2.86
CA PRO A 646 -19.40 -23.79 3.42
C PRO A 646 -18.52 -23.88 4.67
N PRO A 647 -17.53 -22.98 4.81
CA PRO A 647 -16.48 -23.15 5.81
C PRO A 647 -17.17 -23.49 7.12
N PRO A 648 -16.73 -24.56 7.79
CA PRO A 648 -17.50 -25.16 8.89
C PRO A 648 -17.79 -24.20 10.04
N CYS A 649 -17.13 -23.03 10.05
CA CYS A 649 -17.21 -22.00 11.05
C CYS A 649 -17.22 -20.59 10.42
N ILE A 650 -17.65 -19.59 11.20
CA ILE A 650 -17.71 -18.19 10.75
C ILE A 650 -16.27 -17.65 10.63
N CYS A 651 -15.91 -17.12 9.45
CA CYS A 651 -14.55 -16.65 9.17
C CYS A 651 -14.51 -15.13 8.87
N PRO A 652 -14.66 -14.25 9.88
CA PRO A 652 -14.57 -12.81 9.68
C PRO A 652 -13.11 -12.34 9.56
N LYS A 653 -12.89 -11.23 8.86
CA LYS A 653 -11.56 -10.63 8.69
C LYS A 653 -11.20 -9.71 9.86
N SER A 654 -9.96 -9.80 10.36
CA SER A 654 -9.40 -9.05 11.50
C SER A 654 -9.46 -7.52 11.35
N TYR A 655 -9.15 -7.01 10.16
CA TYR A 655 -9.05 -5.58 9.87
C TYR A 655 -10.42 -4.88 9.78
N CYS A 656 -11.52 -5.63 9.83
CA CYS A 656 -12.86 -5.08 9.92
C CYS A 656 -13.32 -5.02 11.37
N THR A 657 -13.70 -3.83 11.87
CA THR A 657 -14.25 -3.69 13.24
C THR A 657 -15.50 -4.55 13.46
N SER A 658 -16.32 -4.75 12.42
CA SER A 658 -17.46 -5.68 12.47
C SER A 658 -17.02 -7.13 12.70
N GLY A 659 -15.93 -7.56 12.04
CA GLY A 659 -15.40 -8.91 12.19
C GLY A 659 -14.86 -9.19 13.58
N LEU A 660 -14.12 -8.23 14.15
CA LEU A 660 -13.63 -8.34 15.53
C LEU A 660 -14.78 -8.39 16.54
N ARG A 661 -15.84 -7.60 16.34
CA ARG A 661 -17.06 -7.67 17.18
C ARG A 661 -17.76 -9.02 17.06
N THR A 662 -17.88 -9.56 15.84
CA THR A 662 -18.48 -10.90 15.65
C THR A 662 -17.75 -11.97 16.46
N ILE A 663 -16.42 -11.99 16.43
CA ILE A 663 -15.64 -12.94 17.25
C ILE A 663 -15.77 -12.63 18.75
N ALA A 664 -15.77 -11.36 19.14
CA ALA A 664 -15.97 -10.98 20.54
C ALA A 664 -17.34 -11.45 21.08
N ASP A 665 -18.40 -11.31 20.29
CA ASP A 665 -19.75 -11.77 20.63
C ASP A 665 -19.82 -13.30 20.74
N LEU A 666 -19.14 -14.03 19.84
CA LEU A 666 -19.00 -15.49 19.95
C LEU A 666 -18.28 -15.90 21.24
N LEU A 667 -17.13 -15.28 21.55
CA LEU A 667 -16.39 -15.57 22.78
C LEU A 667 -17.21 -15.23 24.04
N ASN A 668 -17.97 -14.12 24.01
CA ASN A 668 -18.85 -13.71 25.10
C ASN A 668 -20.09 -14.59 25.27
N THR A 669 -20.44 -15.43 24.28
CA THR A 669 -21.52 -16.43 24.36
C THR A 669 -21.01 -17.84 24.70
N GLY A 670 -19.71 -17.99 25.01
CA GLY A 670 -19.12 -19.27 25.41
C GLY A 670 -18.71 -20.16 24.24
N ALA A 671 -18.48 -19.57 23.07
CA ALA A 671 -17.90 -20.25 21.90
C ALA A 671 -16.37 -20.36 21.99
N VAL A 672 -15.78 -21.22 21.17
CA VAL A 672 -14.33 -21.34 20.99
C VAL A 672 -13.97 -20.85 19.59
N CYS A 673 -13.07 -19.87 19.53
CA CYS A 673 -12.67 -19.27 18.26
C CYS A 673 -11.17 -19.46 18.00
N GLY A 674 -10.79 -19.63 16.73
CA GLY A 674 -9.42 -19.46 16.29
C GLY A 674 -9.08 -17.97 16.19
N VAL A 675 -7.96 -17.54 16.75
CA VAL A 675 -7.52 -16.14 16.75
C VAL A 675 -6.04 -16.05 16.36
N PRO A 676 -5.64 -14.99 15.63
CA PRO A 676 -4.24 -14.72 15.35
C PRO A 676 -3.51 -14.29 16.63
N THR A 677 -2.21 -14.56 16.70
CA THR A 677 -1.28 -14.01 17.70
C THR A 677 -0.01 -13.52 17.00
N ASP A 678 0.82 -12.77 17.72
CA ASP A 678 2.19 -12.39 17.33
C ASP A 678 3.15 -13.59 17.19
N THR A 679 2.72 -14.78 17.60
CA THR A 679 3.50 -16.03 17.48
C THR A 679 2.84 -17.03 16.53
N VAL A 680 2.01 -17.95 17.04
CA VAL A 680 1.24 -18.91 16.22
C VAL A 680 -0.25 -18.68 16.43
N TYR A 681 -1.10 -19.10 15.50
CA TYR A 681 -2.55 -19.05 15.71
C TYR A 681 -2.95 -19.84 16.95
N ALA A 682 -3.99 -19.37 17.63
CA ALA A 682 -4.41 -19.93 18.90
C ALA A 682 -5.92 -20.15 18.97
N LEU A 683 -6.34 -21.16 19.73
CA LEU A 683 -7.72 -21.29 20.18
C LEU A 683 -7.90 -20.40 21.40
N ALA A 684 -8.93 -19.57 21.35
CA ALA A 684 -9.34 -18.70 22.43
C ALA A 684 -10.72 -19.09 22.94
N ALA A 685 -10.85 -19.06 24.27
CA ALA A 685 -12.11 -19.12 24.99
C ALA A 685 -12.15 -18.01 26.04
N SER A 686 -13.30 -17.38 26.25
CA SER A 686 -13.44 -16.40 27.33
C SER A 686 -13.31 -17.10 28.69
N CYS A 687 -12.49 -16.54 29.59
CA CYS A 687 -12.35 -17.07 30.95
C CYS A 687 -13.68 -17.01 31.74
N ARG A 688 -14.61 -16.15 31.34
CA ARG A 688 -15.94 -16.01 31.97
C ARG A 688 -16.81 -17.27 31.80
N HIS A 689 -16.48 -18.13 30.85
CA HIS A 689 -17.27 -19.31 30.49
C HIS A 689 -16.46 -20.60 30.69
N PRO A 690 -16.52 -21.24 31.87
CA PRO A 690 -15.77 -22.47 32.15
C PRO A 690 -16.02 -23.58 31.13
N GLN A 691 -17.25 -23.67 30.64
CA GLN A 691 -17.65 -24.65 29.62
C GLN A 691 -16.92 -24.46 28.29
N ALA A 692 -16.58 -23.22 27.92
CA ALA A 692 -15.81 -22.92 26.71
C ALA A 692 -14.36 -23.41 26.85
N ILE A 693 -13.77 -23.28 28.04
CA ILE A 693 -12.43 -23.81 28.33
C ILE A 693 -12.43 -25.35 28.25
N GLU A 694 -13.48 -26.01 28.76
CA GLU A 694 -13.64 -27.46 28.62
C GLU A 694 -13.78 -27.88 27.15
N LYS A 695 -14.51 -27.10 26.34
CA LYS A 695 -14.57 -27.32 24.88
C LYS A 695 -13.18 -27.26 24.25
N VAL A 696 -12.31 -26.32 24.65
CA VAL A 696 -10.93 -26.25 24.13
C VAL A 696 -10.16 -27.55 24.37
N TYR A 697 -10.29 -28.15 25.56
CA TYR A 697 -9.68 -29.47 25.84
C TYR A 697 -10.24 -30.57 24.92
N ARG A 698 -11.56 -30.62 24.73
CA ARG A 698 -12.22 -31.61 23.87
C ARG A 698 -11.87 -31.43 22.38
N ILE A 699 -11.78 -30.19 21.90
CA ILE A 699 -11.49 -29.87 20.50
C ILE A 699 -10.09 -30.38 20.14
N LYS A 700 -9.11 -30.12 21.00
CA LYS A 700 -7.70 -30.51 20.79
C LYS A 700 -7.37 -31.95 21.17
N ASP A 701 -8.30 -32.67 21.79
CA ASP A 701 -8.03 -33.93 22.50
C ASP A 701 -6.82 -33.78 23.44
N ARG A 702 -6.84 -32.68 24.21
CA ARG A 702 -5.73 -32.28 25.08
C ARG A 702 -5.90 -32.96 26.44
N PRO A 703 -4.87 -33.63 26.98
CA PRO A 703 -4.92 -34.18 28.33
C PRO A 703 -5.11 -33.06 29.35
N GLN A 704 -5.96 -33.30 30.36
CA GLN A 704 -6.26 -32.30 31.41
C GLN A 704 -5.02 -31.93 32.23
N GLU A 705 -3.97 -32.76 32.24
CA GLU A 705 -2.70 -32.44 32.89
C GLU A 705 -1.93 -31.29 32.21
N LYS A 706 -2.26 -30.95 30.95
CA LYS A 706 -1.61 -29.85 30.22
C LYS A 706 -2.38 -28.54 30.44
N PRO A 707 -1.95 -27.65 31.35
CA PRO A 707 -2.70 -26.45 31.71
C PRO A 707 -2.89 -25.51 30.50
N ILE A 708 -3.98 -24.74 30.54
CA ILE A 708 -4.26 -23.64 29.61
C ILE A 708 -3.75 -22.33 30.22
N CYS A 709 -3.07 -21.52 29.41
CA CYS A 709 -2.57 -20.20 29.80
C CYS A 709 -3.61 -19.11 29.57
N ILE A 710 -3.36 -17.93 30.14
CA ILE A 710 -4.23 -16.76 29.93
C ILE A 710 -3.47 -15.61 29.30
N PHE A 711 -4.11 -14.94 28.36
CA PHE A 711 -3.59 -13.70 27.78
C PHE A 711 -4.39 -12.51 28.30
N ILE A 712 -3.70 -11.42 28.56
CA ILE A 712 -4.24 -10.14 29.00
C ILE A 712 -3.81 -9.02 28.05
N SER A 713 -4.53 -7.90 28.03
CA SER A 713 -4.29 -6.86 27.03
C SER A 713 -3.14 -5.91 27.39
N ASN A 714 -2.86 -5.71 28.69
CA ASN A 714 -1.76 -4.88 29.15
C ASN A 714 -1.35 -5.19 30.60
N LEU A 715 -0.19 -4.71 31.01
CA LEU A 715 0.32 -4.85 32.38
C LEU A 715 -0.45 -4.03 33.41
N ASP A 716 -1.16 -2.96 33.02
CA ASP A 716 -1.93 -2.15 33.96
C ASP A 716 -3.13 -2.93 34.54
N GLN A 717 -3.76 -3.79 33.75
CA GLN A 717 -4.76 -4.75 34.23
C GLN A 717 -4.19 -5.66 35.32
N LEU A 718 -2.95 -6.14 35.12
CA LEU A 718 -2.27 -6.98 36.09
C LEU A 718 -1.93 -6.20 37.36
N ARG A 719 -1.47 -4.95 37.24
CA ARG A 719 -1.20 -4.07 38.40
C ARG A 719 -2.46 -3.81 39.21
N ALA A 720 -3.59 -3.55 38.55
CA ALA A 720 -4.88 -3.36 39.20
C ALA A 720 -5.38 -4.60 39.95
N ALA A 721 -5.07 -5.80 39.46
CA ALA A 721 -5.41 -7.06 40.13
C ALA A 721 -4.56 -7.32 41.39
N ALA A 722 -3.42 -6.62 41.53
CA ALA A 722 -2.48 -6.70 42.65
C ALA A 722 -2.05 -8.15 43.01
N PRO A 723 -1.46 -8.90 42.06
CA PRO A 723 -0.92 -10.23 42.34
C PRO A 723 0.28 -10.15 43.30
N PRO A 724 0.56 -11.22 44.08
CA PRO A 724 1.72 -11.30 44.98
C PRO A 724 3.01 -11.52 44.17
N ILE A 725 3.43 -10.51 43.43
CA ILE A 725 4.59 -10.48 42.53
C ILE A 725 5.68 -9.61 43.17
N SER A 726 6.93 -10.07 43.13
CA SER A 726 8.06 -9.31 43.66
C SER A 726 8.44 -8.13 42.77
N PRO A 727 9.10 -7.08 43.32
CA PRO A 727 9.58 -5.96 42.51
C PRO A 727 10.46 -6.40 41.33
N LEU A 728 11.29 -7.43 41.54
CA LEU A 728 12.16 -7.98 40.50
C LEU A 728 11.37 -8.59 39.34
N LEU A 729 10.28 -9.31 39.65
CA LEU A 729 9.42 -9.89 38.62
C LEU A 729 8.61 -8.81 37.88
N TRP A 730 8.21 -7.73 38.55
CA TRP A 730 7.63 -6.57 37.88
C TRP A 730 8.59 -5.96 36.85
N GLU A 731 9.83 -5.72 37.25
CA GLU A 731 10.87 -5.21 36.34
C GLU A 731 11.11 -6.15 35.15
N PHE A 732 11.17 -7.46 35.40
CA PHE A 732 11.28 -8.44 34.32
C PHE A 732 10.09 -8.38 33.35
N MET A 733 8.85 -8.36 33.88
CA MET A 733 7.63 -8.32 33.07
C MET A 733 7.53 -7.04 32.23
N GLU A 734 7.92 -5.89 32.78
CA GLU A 734 7.95 -4.60 32.07
C GLU A 734 8.94 -4.58 30.91
N ASN A 735 10.03 -5.37 30.99
CA ASN A 735 11.03 -5.46 29.94
C ASN A 735 10.67 -6.43 28.81
N VAL A 736 9.79 -7.41 29.07
CA VAL A 736 9.45 -8.47 28.10
C VAL A 736 8.03 -8.34 27.51
N TYR A 737 7.16 -7.53 28.11
CA TYR A 737 5.79 -7.31 27.63
C TYR A 737 5.57 -5.93 27.04
N PRO A 738 4.77 -5.81 25.95
CA PRO A 738 4.17 -6.90 25.17
C PRO A 738 5.22 -7.72 24.39
N GLY A 739 4.97 -9.00 24.15
CA GLY A 739 5.89 -9.84 23.36
C GLY A 739 5.72 -11.35 23.46
N GLY A 740 6.66 -12.06 22.84
CA GLY A 740 6.73 -13.52 22.69
C GLY A 740 7.15 -14.33 23.92
N VAL A 741 7.05 -13.79 25.14
CA VAL A 741 7.42 -14.46 26.39
C VAL A 741 6.15 -14.78 27.19
N GLY A 742 6.09 -15.90 27.90
CA GLY A 742 5.03 -16.23 28.85
C GLY A 742 5.61 -16.49 30.23
N CYS A 743 5.07 -15.83 31.25
CA CYS A 743 5.56 -15.91 32.63
C CYS A 743 4.68 -16.82 33.47
N ILE A 744 5.23 -17.90 34.02
CA ILE A 744 4.56 -18.74 35.00
C ILE A 744 4.72 -18.11 36.38
N ILE A 745 3.61 -17.74 37.01
CA ILE A 745 3.56 -17.10 38.32
C ILE A 745 2.61 -17.83 39.26
N LYS A 746 2.64 -17.50 40.55
CA LYS A 746 1.78 -18.13 41.55
C LYS A 746 0.31 -17.77 41.31
N LYS A 747 -0.52 -18.80 41.24
CA LYS A 747 -1.98 -18.67 41.11
C LYS A 747 -2.58 -18.19 42.44
N GLY A 748 -3.62 -17.36 42.38
CA GLY A 748 -4.31 -16.91 43.59
C GLY A 748 -5.57 -16.10 43.28
N GLU A 749 -6.28 -15.72 44.34
CA GLU A 749 -7.59 -15.02 44.29
C GLU A 749 -7.57 -13.71 43.49
N TRP A 750 -6.40 -13.09 43.31
CA TRP A 750 -6.19 -11.92 42.47
C TRP A 750 -6.63 -12.15 41.01
N LEU A 751 -6.62 -13.38 40.50
CA LEU A 751 -7.13 -13.71 39.16
C LEU A 751 -8.64 -13.41 39.01
N LYS A 752 -9.41 -13.47 40.11
CA LYS A 752 -10.83 -13.08 40.08
C LYS A 752 -10.98 -11.59 39.84
N LYS A 753 -10.09 -10.76 40.41
CA LYS A 753 -10.02 -9.30 40.17
C LYS A 753 -9.58 -8.96 38.75
N LEU A 754 -8.73 -9.80 38.15
CA LEU A 754 -8.31 -9.69 36.74
C LEU A 754 -9.47 -9.97 35.75
N GLY A 755 -10.58 -10.54 36.21
CA GLY A 755 -11.73 -10.85 35.36
C GLY A 755 -11.75 -12.29 34.80
N VAL A 756 -10.96 -13.20 35.37
CA VAL A 756 -11.00 -14.64 35.03
C VAL A 756 -12.32 -15.29 35.46
N GLY A 757 -12.98 -14.75 36.49
CA GLY A 757 -14.32 -15.19 36.90
C GLY A 757 -14.40 -16.68 37.25
N GLU A 758 -15.46 -17.35 36.80
CA GLU A 758 -15.71 -18.77 37.07
C GLU A 758 -14.68 -19.71 36.42
N GLY A 759 -13.94 -19.26 35.40
CA GLY A 759 -12.90 -20.04 34.73
C GLY A 759 -11.67 -20.31 35.59
N TYR A 760 -11.59 -19.75 36.80
CA TYR A 760 -10.46 -19.88 37.72
C TYR A 760 -10.00 -21.34 37.94
N SER A 761 -10.93 -22.29 38.05
CA SER A 761 -10.61 -23.71 38.26
C SER A 761 -10.13 -24.44 37.01
N ARG A 762 -10.32 -23.85 35.82
CA ARG A 762 -10.06 -24.47 34.51
C ARG A 762 -8.78 -23.96 33.81
N VAL A 763 -8.14 -22.91 34.34
CA VAL A 763 -6.89 -22.33 33.82
C VAL A 763 -5.72 -22.56 34.76
N GLY A 764 -4.51 -22.70 34.20
CA GLY A 764 -3.30 -22.98 34.97
C GLY A 764 -3.31 -24.33 35.68
N THR A 765 -2.36 -24.52 36.59
CA THR A 765 -2.32 -25.65 37.53
C THR A 765 -3.07 -25.27 38.83
N GLN A 766 -2.96 -26.11 39.87
CA GLN A 766 -3.47 -25.75 41.20
C GLN A 766 -2.68 -24.57 41.81
N ASP A 767 -1.37 -24.50 41.59
CA ASP A 767 -0.48 -23.56 42.27
C ASP A 767 0.05 -22.43 41.36
N SER A 768 -0.01 -22.60 40.04
CA SER A 768 0.63 -21.69 39.09
C SER A 768 -0.23 -21.40 37.86
N ILE A 769 0.00 -20.25 37.24
CA ILE A 769 -0.65 -19.81 36.01
C ILE A 769 0.38 -19.15 35.09
N MET A 770 0.29 -19.44 33.79
CA MET A 770 1.08 -18.74 32.78
C MET A 770 0.28 -17.56 32.23
N ILE A 771 0.88 -16.37 32.27
CA ILE A 771 0.31 -15.13 31.74
C ILE A 771 1.20 -14.58 30.63
N ARG A 772 0.59 -14.00 29.61
CA ARG A 772 1.26 -13.28 28.53
C ARG A 772 0.47 -12.03 28.10
N VAL A 773 1.19 -10.97 27.73
CA VAL A 773 0.66 -9.83 26.97
C VAL A 773 1.16 -9.96 25.52
N PRO A 774 0.30 -10.29 24.54
CA PRO A 774 0.72 -10.49 23.15
C PRO A 774 1.04 -9.16 22.47
N ASP A 775 2.04 -9.14 21.58
CA ASP A 775 2.36 -7.96 20.74
C ASP A 775 1.56 -7.96 19.42
N LEU A 776 0.24 -8.16 19.53
CA LEU A 776 -0.66 -8.11 18.38
C LEU A 776 -1.90 -7.27 18.69
N THR A 777 -2.02 -6.10 18.03
CA THR A 777 -3.08 -5.11 18.27
C THR A 777 -4.49 -5.70 18.15
N VAL A 778 -4.71 -6.57 17.16
CA VAL A 778 -6.01 -7.22 16.93
C VAL A 778 -6.42 -8.08 18.13
N LEU A 779 -5.50 -8.89 18.65
CA LEU A 779 -5.75 -9.77 19.79
C LEU A 779 -5.89 -8.98 21.09
N VAL A 780 -5.06 -7.96 21.30
CA VAL A 780 -5.15 -7.04 22.46
C VAL A 780 -6.55 -6.40 22.52
N HIS A 781 -7.06 -5.88 21.41
CA HIS A 781 -8.41 -5.32 21.36
C HIS A 781 -9.51 -6.36 21.56
N LEU A 782 -9.31 -7.59 21.09
CA LEU A 782 -10.25 -8.67 21.36
C LEU A 782 -10.32 -8.99 22.86
N ILE A 783 -9.17 -9.03 23.53
CA ILE A 783 -9.05 -9.22 24.99
C ILE A 783 -9.69 -8.04 25.73
N ASP A 784 -9.51 -6.79 25.29
CA ASP A 784 -10.17 -5.63 25.91
C ASP A 784 -11.71 -5.74 25.87
N MET A 785 -12.27 -6.28 24.78
CA MET A 785 -13.73 -6.44 24.64
C MET A 785 -14.30 -7.64 25.41
N THR A 786 -13.51 -8.69 25.61
CA THR A 786 -13.98 -9.99 26.15
C THR A 786 -13.50 -10.25 27.58
N GLY A 787 -12.47 -9.54 28.03
CA GLY A 787 -11.69 -9.86 29.24
C GLY A 787 -10.57 -10.88 28.96
N PRO A 788 -9.88 -11.37 30.01
CA PRO A 788 -8.81 -12.34 29.85
C PRO A 788 -9.27 -13.57 29.05
N LEU A 789 -8.44 -13.97 28.09
CA LEU A 789 -8.72 -15.12 27.23
C LEU A 789 -7.88 -16.31 27.66
N ALA A 790 -8.52 -17.48 27.78
CA ALA A 790 -7.86 -18.75 27.95
C ALA A 790 -7.38 -19.24 26.57
N ILE A 791 -6.06 -19.43 26.41
CA ILE A 791 -5.43 -19.58 25.10
C ILE A 791 -4.53 -20.83 25.03
N THR A 792 -4.51 -21.48 23.87
CA THR A 792 -3.55 -22.53 23.49
C THR A 792 -3.38 -22.53 21.97
N SER A 793 -2.30 -23.09 21.42
CA SER A 793 -2.09 -23.13 19.96
C SER A 793 -3.25 -23.78 19.19
N ALA A 794 -3.50 -23.33 17.96
CA ALA A 794 -4.63 -23.77 17.13
C ALA A 794 -4.28 -24.97 16.24
N ASN A 795 -3.84 -26.06 16.87
CA ASN A 795 -3.49 -27.32 16.24
C ASN A 795 -4.12 -28.50 17.00
N PRO A 796 -4.40 -29.63 16.33
CA PRO A 796 -4.58 -30.91 17.02
C PRO A 796 -3.39 -31.21 17.93
N SER A 797 -3.62 -31.84 19.09
CA SER A 797 -2.57 -32.11 20.07
C SER A 797 -1.47 -32.99 19.48
N GLY A 798 -0.22 -32.52 19.49
CA GLY A 798 0.95 -33.25 18.98
C GLY A 798 1.32 -32.95 17.53
N GLU A 799 0.53 -32.16 16.81
CA GLU A 799 0.83 -31.74 15.43
C GLU A 799 1.59 -30.40 15.36
N VAL A 800 2.08 -30.08 14.16
CA VAL A 800 2.71 -28.78 13.85
C VAL A 800 1.74 -27.63 14.12
N ASP A 801 2.24 -26.55 14.74
CA ASP A 801 1.45 -25.35 15.03
C ASP A 801 0.90 -24.70 13.74
N SER A 802 -0.27 -24.08 13.86
CA SER A 802 -0.91 -23.35 12.77
C SER A 802 -0.37 -21.92 12.72
N THR A 803 0.12 -21.49 11.56
CA THR A 803 0.65 -20.13 11.33
C THR A 803 -0.22 -19.31 10.38
N HIS A 804 -1.29 -19.89 9.84
CA HIS A 804 -2.25 -19.21 8.97
C HIS A 804 -3.68 -19.64 9.32
N HIS A 805 -4.65 -18.74 9.16
CA HIS A 805 -6.06 -19.04 9.43
C HIS A 805 -6.60 -20.21 8.61
N ASP A 806 -6.18 -20.38 7.36
CA ASP A 806 -6.54 -21.54 6.53
C ASP A 806 -6.09 -22.88 7.13
N MET A 807 -4.96 -22.90 7.85
CA MET A 807 -4.52 -24.11 8.57
C MET A 807 -5.45 -24.44 9.74
N VAL A 808 -5.94 -23.42 10.44
CA VAL A 808 -6.91 -23.59 11.53
C VAL A 808 -8.24 -24.08 10.98
N ILE A 809 -8.73 -23.48 9.89
CA ILE A 809 -10.01 -23.85 9.26
C ILE A 809 -9.96 -25.29 8.76
N SER A 810 -8.91 -25.67 8.03
CA SER A 810 -8.77 -27.01 7.47
C SER A 810 -8.63 -28.10 8.55
N ARG A 811 -7.92 -27.82 9.64
CA ARG A 811 -7.67 -28.83 10.69
C ARG A 811 -8.73 -28.87 11.79
N LEU A 812 -9.23 -27.72 12.22
CA LEU A 812 -10.09 -27.58 13.39
C LEU A 812 -11.45 -26.92 13.10
N GLY A 813 -11.66 -26.35 11.91
CA GLY A 813 -12.83 -25.52 11.62
C GLY A 813 -14.18 -26.20 11.90
N HIS A 814 -14.30 -27.52 11.69
CA HIS A 814 -15.52 -28.32 11.99
C HIS A 814 -15.85 -28.41 13.49
N LYS A 815 -14.93 -28.03 14.37
CA LYS A 815 -15.13 -28.03 15.82
C LYS A 815 -15.17 -26.61 16.43
N LEU A 816 -15.05 -25.58 15.60
CA LEU A 816 -14.99 -24.18 16.03
C LEU A 816 -16.24 -23.44 15.59
N GLU A 817 -16.66 -22.44 16.36
CA GLU A 817 -17.77 -21.57 15.96
C GLU A 817 -17.28 -20.41 15.06
N GLY A 818 -16.00 -20.02 15.17
CA GLY A 818 -15.40 -19.05 14.27
C GLY A 818 -13.87 -18.99 14.26
N VAL A 819 -13.29 -18.40 13.20
CA VAL A 819 -11.86 -18.15 13.05
C VAL A 819 -11.64 -16.72 12.55
N LEU A 820 -10.93 -15.91 13.35
CA LEU A 820 -10.55 -14.56 12.96
C LEU A 820 -9.41 -14.63 11.92
N CYS A 821 -9.67 -14.19 10.69
CA CYS A 821 -8.73 -14.30 9.58
C CYS A 821 -7.82 -13.07 9.50
N ASP A 822 -6.52 -13.25 9.72
CA ASP A 822 -5.51 -12.17 9.76
C ASP A 822 -4.24 -12.48 8.95
N GLY A 823 -4.30 -13.46 8.04
CA GLY A 823 -3.13 -13.87 7.25
C GLY A 823 -2.16 -14.76 8.01
N GLU A 824 -0.86 -14.65 7.69
CA GLU A 824 0.24 -15.35 8.34
C GLU A 824 0.59 -14.71 9.69
N SER A 825 1.03 -15.51 10.66
CA SER A 825 1.56 -15.02 11.92
C SER A 825 2.99 -14.45 11.77
N ASP A 826 3.34 -13.48 12.62
CA ASP A 826 4.64 -12.78 12.55
C ASP A 826 5.84 -13.70 12.87
N GLU A 827 5.65 -14.69 13.73
CA GLU A 827 6.63 -15.75 13.99
C GLU A 827 6.08 -17.13 13.58
N VAL A 828 6.98 -18.11 13.47
CA VAL A 828 6.63 -19.50 13.09
C VAL A 828 6.74 -20.45 14.28
N VAL A 829 7.11 -19.92 15.45
CA VAL A 829 7.42 -20.69 16.67
C VAL A 829 6.59 -20.13 17.83
N ALA A 830 6.15 -21.02 18.72
CA ALA A 830 5.42 -20.64 19.93
C ALA A 830 6.29 -19.79 20.88
N SER A 831 5.63 -19.03 21.76
CA SER A 831 6.30 -18.18 22.75
C SER A 831 7.24 -18.94 23.70
N THR A 832 8.29 -18.23 24.13
CA THR A 832 9.21 -18.70 25.16
C THR A 832 8.50 -18.74 26.53
N VAL A 833 8.67 -19.83 27.28
CA VAL A 833 8.04 -20.00 28.60
C VAL A 833 9.08 -19.91 29.72
N VAL A 834 8.83 -19.05 30.70
CA VAL A 834 9.72 -18.82 31.83
C VAL A 834 9.01 -19.13 33.14
N ASN A 835 9.60 -19.99 33.97
CA ASN A 835 9.09 -20.25 35.31
C ASN A 835 9.57 -19.19 36.31
N CYS A 836 8.68 -18.27 36.69
CA CYS A 836 8.99 -17.14 37.56
C CYS A 836 8.59 -17.36 39.03
N THR A 837 8.13 -18.56 39.41
CA THR A 837 7.61 -18.83 40.76
C THR A 837 8.65 -18.74 41.88
N ARG A 838 9.95 -18.83 41.54
CA ARG A 838 11.10 -18.86 42.46
C ARG A 838 12.15 -17.79 42.16
N ILE A 839 11.76 -16.72 41.48
CA ILE A 839 12.69 -15.68 41.02
C ILE A 839 13.46 -15.00 42.17
N ASP A 840 12.90 -14.99 43.38
CA ASP A 840 13.51 -14.33 44.55
C ASP A 840 14.39 -15.25 45.43
N GLU A 841 14.33 -16.59 45.28
CA GLU A 841 14.89 -17.55 46.25
C GLU A 841 16.42 -17.46 46.44
N ARG A 842 17.17 -16.96 45.44
CA ARG A 842 18.64 -16.80 45.56
C ARG A 842 19.08 -15.42 46.06
N SER A 843 18.20 -14.42 46.09
CA SER A 843 18.52 -13.12 46.67
C SER A 843 18.75 -13.21 48.19
N HIS A 844 18.08 -14.15 48.86
CA HIS A 844 18.15 -14.33 50.31
C HIS A 844 19.33 -15.20 50.78
N GLN A 845 19.77 -16.20 50.00
CA GLN A 845 20.88 -17.08 50.38
C GLN A 845 22.25 -16.37 50.43
N SER A 846 22.42 -15.30 49.66
CA SER A 846 23.65 -14.48 49.67
C SER A 846 23.83 -13.65 50.97
N ARG A 847 22.75 -13.46 51.77
CA ARG A 847 22.80 -12.66 53.00
C ARG A 847 23.16 -13.43 54.27
N SER A 848 23.06 -14.77 54.30
CA SER A 848 23.15 -15.54 55.55
C SER A 848 24.51 -16.22 55.83
N SER A 849 25.54 -16.01 55.00
CA SER A 849 26.83 -16.72 55.11
C SER A 849 28.05 -15.83 55.34
N LEU A 850 27.90 -14.68 56.01
CA LEU A 850 29.02 -13.84 56.44
C LEU A 850 29.36 -14.09 57.93
N PRO A 851 30.63 -14.36 58.29
CA PRO A 851 31.03 -14.51 59.69
C PRO A 851 30.94 -13.17 60.44
N PRO A 852 30.84 -13.18 61.80
CA PRO A 852 30.70 -11.95 62.57
C PRO A 852 31.94 -11.06 62.39
N ARG A 853 31.72 -9.78 62.05
CA ARG A 853 32.79 -8.76 61.94
C ARG A 853 33.33 -8.38 63.32
N SER A 854 34.63 -8.14 63.39
CA SER A 854 35.37 -7.61 64.55
C SER A 854 34.95 -6.17 64.91
N PRO A 855 35.14 -5.70 66.16
CA PRO A 855 34.55 -4.45 66.65
C PRO A 855 35.16 -3.12 66.14
N ASP A 856 36.29 -3.15 65.43
CA ASP A 856 36.98 -1.91 64.99
C ASP A 856 36.90 -1.71 63.48
N ALA A 857 35.78 -1.16 62.99
CA ALA A 857 35.71 -0.49 61.69
C ALA A 857 34.55 0.50 61.64
N SER A 858 34.84 1.76 61.29
CA SER A 858 33.87 2.83 61.08
C SER A 858 32.91 2.53 59.91
N PRO A 859 31.66 3.03 59.94
CA PRO A 859 30.65 2.68 58.95
C PRO A 859 30.93 3.35 57.60
N ARG A 860 31.17 2.56 56.56
CA ARG A 860 31.02 3.00 55.17
C ARG A 860 29.61 2.61 54.68
N PRO A 861 28.99 3.41 53.78
CA PRO A 861 27.67 3.09 53.24
C PRO A 861 27.73 1.80 52.42
N GLU A 862 26.85 0.85 52.73
CA GLU A 862 26.73 -0.43 52.01
C GLU A 862 26.22 -0.21 50.59
N GLN A 863 26.97 -0.67 49.58
CA GLN A 863 26.46 -0.86 48.22
C GLN A 863 25.57 -2.12 48.18
N PRO A 864 24.40 -2.09 47.51
CA PRO A 864 23.59 -3.29 47.33
C PRO A 864 24.26 -4.25 46.34
N ASN A 865 24.65 -5.43 46.79
CA ASN A 865 25.07 -6.53 45.91
C ASN A 865 23.87 -6.95 45.02
N LEU A 866 23.96 -6.70 43.72
CA LEU A 866 23.01 -7.22 42.72
C LEU A 866 23.20 -8.74 42.59
N GLY A 867 22.16 -9.51 42.94
CA GLY A 867 22.15 -10.97 42.84
C GLY A 867 22.03 -11.48 41.40
N GLN A 868 22.66 -12.63 41.13
CA GLN A 868 22.48 -13.41 39.90
C GLN A 868 21.05 -13.96 39.79
N ILE A 869 20.41 -13.77 38.63
CA ILE A 869 19.09 -14.34 38.32
C ILE A 869 19.32 -15.58 37.45
N ILE A 870 18.89 -16.75 37.93
CA ILE A 870 18.81 -17.97 37.12
C ILE A 870 17.35 -18.29 36.86
N LEU A 871 16.94 -18.15 35.59
CA LEU A 871 15.62 -18.52 35.12
C LEU A 871 15.67 -19.92 34.51
N LYS A 872 14.70 -20.77 34.86
CA LYS A 872 14.54 -22.10 34.25
C LYS A 872 13.64 -21.97 33.03
N LEU A 873 14.18 -22.29 31.86
CA LEU A 873 13.39 -22.45 30.65
C LEU A 873 12.67 -23.80 30.74
N GLU A 874 11.34 -23.77 30.65
CA GLU A 874 10.54 -24.97 30.57
C GLU A 874 10.05 -25.15 29.13
N SER A 875 10.12 -26.38 28.62
CA SER A 875 9.44 -26.68 27.36
C SER A 875 7.93 -26.51 27.59
N PRO A 876 7.18 -25.89 26.66
CA PRO A 876 5.73 -25.70 26.83
C PRO A 876 4.91 -27.01 26.92
N PHE A 877 5.54 -28.20 26.87
CA PHE A 877 4.88 -29.48 26.65
C PHE A 877 5.33 -30.67 27.52
N SER A 878 6.17 -30.52 28.54
CA SER A 878 6.68 -31.66 29.33
C SER A 878 5.89 -31.96 30.62
N VAL A 879 5.37 -33.20 30.73
CA VAL A 879 4.97 -33.89 31.97
C VAL A 879 5.92 -35.11 32.12
N PRO A 880 6.32 -35.53 33.33
CA PRO A 880 7.28 -36.62 33.50
C PRO A 880 6.60 -37.96 33.20
N SER A 881 7.00 -38.60 32.09
CA SER A 881 6.73 -40.02 31.84
C SER A 881 7.99 -40.83 32.14
N SER A 882 7.82 -41.98 32.79
CA SER A 882 8.88 -42.83 33.36
C SER A 882 9.78 -43.53 32.34
N THR A 883 9.81 -43.10 31.08
CA THR A 883 10.65 -43.71 30.02
C THR A 883 10.96 -42.69 28.92
N SER A 884 11.91 -41.78 29.15
CA SER A 884 12.86 -41.33 28.11
C SER A 884 14.03 -40.56 28.76
N GLN A 885 15.26 -41.04 28.55
CA GLN A 885 16.49 -40.38 28.97
C GLN A 885 16.89 -39.32 27.93
N TYR A 886 16.26 -38.15 27.93
CA TYR A 886 16.87 -36.93 27.38
C TYR A 886 16.48 -35.75 28.25
N ARG A 887 17.32 -35.47 29.25
CA ARG A 887 17.18 -34.37 30.21
C ARG A 887 18.21 -33.30 29.87
N SER A 888 17.83 -32.27 29.10
CA SER A 888 18.66 -31.06 28.96
C SER A 888 18.13 -29.98 29.93
N GLU A 889 18.63 -29.99 31.16
CA GLU A 889 18.43 -28.87 32.08
C GLU A 889 19.38 -27.72 31.69
N GLY A 890 18.84 -26.67 31.10
CA GLY A 890 19.58 -25.43 30.82
C GLY A 890 19.18 -24.32 31.80
N SER A 891 20.15 -23.78 32.53
CA SER A 891 20.01 -22.55 33.32
C SER A 891 20.49 -21.35 32.51
N VAL A 892 19.69 -20.30 32.38
CA VAL A 892 20.11 -19.04 31.74
C VAL A 892 20.42 -18.01 32.82
N GLU A 893 21.64 -17.49 32.81
CA GLU A 893 22.10 -16.42 33.71
C GLU A 893 21.82 -15.04 33.10
N PHE A 894 21.11 -14.19 33.84
CA PHE A 894 20.97 -12.77 33.52
C PHE A 894 21.76 -11.94 34.54
N GLY A 895 22.81 -11.27 34.05
CA GLY A 895 23.55 -10.27 34.84
C GLY A 895 22.99 -8.87 34.60
N ILE A 896 22.45 -8.25 35.65
CA ILE A 896 22.10 -6.82 35.64
C ILE A 896 23.36 -6.05 36.05
N ARG A 897 23.91 -5.20 35.17
CA ARG A 897 25.02 -4.29 35.48
C ARG A 897 24.50 -2.89 35.78
N ASP A 898 25.26 -2.20 36.62
CA ASP A 898 25.10 -0.83 37.13
C ASP A 898 24.47 0.16 36.12
N PRO A 899 23.56 1.08 36.55
CA PRO A 899 22.82 1.97 35.64
C PRO A 899 23.67 2.94 34.80
N ASP A 900 24.95 3.14 35.15
CA ASP A 900 25.86 4.06 34.46
C ASP A 900 26.72 3.41 33.37
N ALA A 901 26.57 2.11 33.10
CA ALA A 901 27.27 1.43 32.01
C ALA A 901 26.28 0.90 30.96
N GLY A 902 26.34 1.46 29.75
CA GLY A 902 25.41 1.20 28.66
C GLY A 902 25.09 -0.27 28.36
N LYS A 903 23.77 -0.53 28.26
CA LYS A 903 23.03 -1.62 27.59
C LYS A 903 23.49 -3.07 27.83
N ALA A 904 22.57 -3.84 28.40
CA ALA A 904 22.59 -5.29 28.50
C ALA A 904 22.76 -5.98 27.13
N ARG A 905 23.58 -7.04 27.10
CA ARG A 905 23.81 -7.91 25.95
C ARG A 905 23.59 -9.35 26.39
N ALA A 906 22.52 -10.00 25.93
CA ALA A 906 22.39 -11.45 26.04
C ALA A 906 23.36 -12.08 25.01
N ARG A 907 24.43 -12.74 25.49
CA ARG A 907 25.22 -13.67 24.66
C ARG A 907 24.82 -15.09 25.07
N LEU A 908 24.17 -15.82 24.18
CA LEU A 908 24.17 -17.28 24.21
C LEU A 908 25.46 -17.75 23.54
N GLY A 909 26.31 -18.45 24.30
CA GLY A 909 27.41 -19.21 23.73
C GLY A 909 26.87 -20.37 22.91
N GLN A 910 27.32 -20.50 21.67
CA GLN A 910 27.17 -21.73 20.89
C GLN A 910 27.84 -22.87 21.67
N LEU A 911 27.04 -23.77 22.26
CA LEU A 911 27.52 -25.09 22.65
C LEU A 911 27.69 -25.89 21.36
N GLY A 912 28.94 -26.03 20.91
CA GLY A 912 29.31 -26.90 19.80
C GLY A 912 28.98 -28.35 20.13
N GLY A 913 27.92 -28.87 19.52
CA GLY A 913 27.71 -30.30 19.36
C GLY A 913 28.47 -30.78 18.14
N LYS A 914 29.45 -31.68 18.35
CA LYS A 914 30.13 -32.41 17.29
C LYS A 914 29.09 -33.10 16.40
N GLN A 915 29.18 -32.86 15.09
CA GLN A 915 28.58 -33.68 14.06
C GLN A 915 29.38 -35.00 14.01
N GLU A 916 28.87 -36.05 14.64
CA GLU A 916 29.29 -37.42 14.34
C GLU A 916 28.44 -37.95 13.18
N THR A 917 29.12 -38.26 12.08
CA THR A 917 28.59 -38.92 10.89
C THR A 917 28.37 -40.41 11.18
N MET A 918 27.13 -40.88 11.02
CA MET A 918 26.77 -42.28 10.72
C MET A 918 25.98 -42.23 9.40
N GLY A 919 26.34 -42.90 8.32
CA GLY A 919 27.03 -44.18 8.20
C GLY A 919 25.98 -45.29 8.07
N ASP A 920 25.65 -45.60 6.82
CA ASP A 920 25.10 -46.86 6.29
C ASP A 920 23.73 -47.36 6.78
N TRP A 921 22.76 -47.31 5.85
CA TRP A 921 21.79 -48.39 5.65
C TRP A 921 21.71 -48.71 4.15
N GLU A 922 22.33 -49.82 3.79
CA GLU A 922 22.18 -50.53 2.51
C GLU A 922 20.80 -51.22 2.45
N SER A 923 20.12 -51.04 1.32
CA SER A 923 19.29 -51.99 0.54
C SER A 923 18.07 -51.32 -0.08
#